data_AF-A0A5C6NCT5-F1
#
_entry.id   AF-A0A5C6NCT5-F1
#
_cell.length_a   1.000
_cell.length_b   1.000
_cell.length_c   1.000
_cell.angle_alpha   90.00
_cell.angle_beta   90.00
_cell.angle_gamma   90.00
#
_symmetry.space_group_name_H-M   'P 1'
#
loop_
_entity.id
_entity.type
_entity.pdbx_description
1 polymer ?
#
loop_
_entity_poly.entity_id
_entity_poly.type
_entity_poly.pdbx_seq_one_letter_code
_entity_poly.pdbx_strand_id
1 'polypeptide(L)'
;MRTNVWIYQALLCVVVTTVDSGPGRKSHQSLQRYEKSDNHVLVCADCPQSPLVWTSRSQEHCARKCKKVKKNFNCRAFNFQRHNRKCHLLPFDRFTHGAQRQPNVNFTLYEKKDYIRECIIGTKDNYRGRRSWTKSNITCQAWADNNINEHTFYPDRYPAQDLRENFCRNPNNDPGGPWCYTTDPNVRAEECGIPQCSEDVCMVCNGEDYRGKVDHTESGKECQRWDSARPHKHPFQPKKYRGKDLKDNYCRNPDNRLRPWCYTMDPTTAWEYCNITVCGKGQLQTLSTFIRSEKDSDPRHEDAEVNVTMSCFQGKGTDYRGTMNVTPEGVTCQRWDSQFPHNHSFLPNSYKCKDLRENYCRNPDGAEYPWCFTTDPNQRRANCTNIPRCDAVDTQTIECYEDSGESYRGSLSTTRSGIPCADWSHHINRWDSHSTESHVGLEQNYCRNPDRDKHGPWCYTTPNNLLVWDYCKLKHYATRPKISCFVHINTRIVGGHRVLGTDGSWVVSIQRADVHVCGGSLIREDWVLTDQQCFSSCVPDLREYSVQVGLRHLNESWLHPRLRISRLICGPEGSNLILLKLVHPAPVSEGASTIHLPVKDCHITEGTNCTMYGWGETKNTGYEETLNAVTMPMVNNDMCSQIKGDAGESRICAGGKRGEGVCDKDNGGPLVCQEHERKVIVGVSIQRTKCASSQPALFVNVAFYSEWIYKVFKLYPNAETN
;
A
#
# COMPACT_ATOMS: atom_id res chain seq x y z
N MET A 1 21.65 -93.91 -22.27
CA MET A 1 22.91 -93.90 -21.49
C MET A 1 23.26 -92.44 -21.27
N ARG A 2 22.89 -91.80 -20.15
CA ARG A 2 23.66 -91.70 -18.87
C ARG A 2 25.16 -91.48 -19.11
N THR A 3 25.62 -90.25 -18.84
CA THR A 3 26.74 -89.80 -17.96
C THR A 3 27.33 -88.49 -18.52
N ASN A 4 26.98 -87.29 -18.02
CA ASN A 4 27.47 -86.59 -16.83
C ASN A 4 29.01 -86.41 -16.74
N VAL A 5 29.41 -85.12 -16.78
CA VAL A 5 30.39 -84.44 -15.89
C VAL A 5 31.88 -84.43 -16.24
N TRP A 6 32.65 -83.33 -16.22
CA TRP A 6 32.55 -81.84 -16.07
C TRP A 6 33.92 -81.29 -16.55
N ILE A 7 34.01 -80.04 -17.04
CA ILE A 7 35.06 -79.05 -16.64
C ILE A 7 34.62 -77.64 -17.10
N TYR A 8 34.81 -76.70 -16.18
CA TYR A 8 34.45 -75.28 -16.19
C TYR A 8 35.29 -74.44 -17.18
N GLN A 9 34.71 -73.37 -17.76
CA GLN A 9 34.82 -71.96 -17.29
C GLN A 9 34.65 -70.94 -18.44
N ALA A 10 33.77 -69.96 -18.17
CA ALA A 10 33.74 -68.57 -18.67
C ALA A 10 32.95 -68.18 -19.95
N LEU A 11 32.04 -67.22 -19.70
CA LEU A 11 31.44 -66.18 -20.57
C LEU A 11 30.15 -66.49 -21.35
N LEU A 12 29.05 -66.50 -20.62
CA LEU A 12 27.78 -65.89 -21.07
C LEU A 12 26.91 -65.55 -19.85
N CYS A 13 27.02 -64.32 -19.35
CA CYS A 13 26.05 -63.77 -18.41
C CYS A 13 25.10 -62.83 -19.14
N VAL A 14 23.84 -63.25 -19.11
CA VAL A 14 22.63 -62.47 -19.41
C VAL A 14 22.67 -61.15 -18.67
N VAL A 15 22.66 -60.04 -19.41
CA VAL A 15 22.21 -58.75 -18.85
C VAL A 15 20.73 -58.63 -19.20
N VAL A 16 19.91 -58.77 -18.16
CA VAL A 16 18.53 -58.26 -18.14
C VAL A 16 18.62 -56.76 -18.35
N THR A 17 18.36 -56.26 -19.56
CA THR A 17 18.11 -54.83 -19.73
C THR A 17 16.68 -54.57 -19.30
N THR A 18 16.56 -54.14 -18.05
CA THR A 18 15.40 -53.43 -17.54
C THR A 18 14.95 -52.39 -18.56
N VAL A 19 13.67 -52.43 -18.91
CA VAL A 19 12.97 -51.34 -19.61
C VAL A 19 12.97 -50.14 -18.66
N ASP A 20 14.06 -49.37 -18.67
CA ASP A 20 14.12 -48.11 -17.94
C ASP A 20 13.36 -47.06 -18.75
N SER A 21 12.10 -46.91 -18.36
CA SER A 21 11.20 -45.87 -18.81
C SER A 21 11.63 -44.55 -18.15
N GLY A 22 12.82 -44.05 -18.46
CA GLY A 22 13.34 -42.79 -17.96
C GLY A 22 12.86 -41.59 -18.79
N PRO A 23 12.15 -40.60 -18.24
CA PRO A 23 11.77 -39.39 -18.97
C PRO A 23 12.95 -38.42 -19.00
N GLY A 24 13.87 -38.60 -19.95
CA GLY A 24 15.13 -37.84 -20.02
C GLY A 24 15.42 -37.18 -21.37
N ARG A 25 14.44 -36.53 -22.02
CA ARG A 25 14.75 -35.65 -23.17
C ARG A 25 15.59 -34.47 -22.67
N LYS A 26 16.92 -34.52 -22.85
CA LYS A 26 17.85 -33.40 -22.62
C LYS A 26 17.27 -32.12 -23.23
N SER A 27 16.93 -31.15 -22.38
CA SER A 27 16.26 -29.92 -22.78
C SER A 27 17.14 -29.11 -23.75
N HIS A 28 16.71 -29.01 -25.01
CA HIS A 28 17.40 -28.37 -26.14
C HIS A 28 17.39 -26.83 -26.12
N GLN A 29 17.44 -26.20 -24.94
CA GLN A 29 17.42 -24.74 -24.81
C GLN A 29 18.84 -24.20 -24.71
N SER A 30 19.23 -23.36 -25.67
CA SER A 30 20.58 -22.77 -25.75
C SER A 30 20.56 -21.25 -25.60
N LEU A 31 19.37 -20.66 -25.44
CA LEU A 31 19.17 -19.21 -25.33
C LEU A 31 19.51 -18.66 -23.94
N GLN A 32 19.64 -19.53 -22.93
CA GLN A 32 20.04 -19.19 -21.56
C GLN A 32 21.39 -18.44 -21.55
N ARG A 33 22.28 -18.82 -22.47
CA ARG A 33 23.62 -18.25 -22.65
C ARG A 33 23.65 -16.90 -23.37
N TYR A 34 22.50 -16.39 -23.79
CA TYR A 34 22.40 -15.15 -24.54
C TYR A 34 21.57 -14.13 -23.79
N GLU A 35 22.02 -12.90 -23.78
CA GLU A 35 21.22 -11.74 -23.41
C GLU A 35 20.39 -11.30 -24.62
N LYS A 36 19.08 -11.18 -24.40
CA LYS A 36 18.14 -10.84 -25.45
C LYS A 36 17.82 -9.33 -25.45
N SER A 37 17.85 -8.73 -26.62
CA SER A 37 17.39 -7.36 -26.87
C SER A 37 16.36 -7.35 -27.99
N ASP A 38 15.08 -7.19 -27.62
CA ASP A 38 13.98 -7.07 -28.59
C ASP A 38 14.03 -5.74 -29.34
N ASN A 39 13.65 -5.75 -30.61
CA ASN A 39 13.61 -4.59 -31.50
C ASN A 39 14.98 -3.91 -31.68
N HIS A 40 16.06 -4.68 -31.67
CA HIS A 40 17.40 -4.19 -31.87
C HIS A 40 18.17 -5.10 -32.82
N VAL A 41 19.14 -4.51 -33.50
CA VAL A 41 20.11 -5.18 -34.36
C VAL A 41 21.51 -4.69 -33.97
N LEU A 42 22.49 -5.58 -34.00
CA LEU A 42 23.90 -5.20 -33.90
C LEU A 42 24.51 -5.21 -35.29
N VAL A 43 25.05 -4.07 -35.72
CA VAL A 43 25.69 -3.90 -37.03
C VAL A 43 27.12 -3.41 -36.82
N CYS A 44 28.00 -3.73 -37.77
CA CYS A 44 29.37 -3.23 -37.77
C CYS A 44 29.81 -3.10 -39.22
N ALA A 45 30.05 -1.87 -39.66
CA ALA A 45 30.51 -1.59 -41.03
C ALA A 45 32.01 -1.89 -41.20
N ASP A 46 32.79 -1.60 -40.15
CA ASP A 46 34.26 -1.66 -40.18
C ASP A 46 34.83 -2.94 -39.53
N CYS A 47 34.01 -3.95 -39.30
CA CYS A 47 34.46 -5.18 -38.66
C CYS A 47 35.21 -6.10 -39.64
N PRO A 48 36.32 -6.73 -39.21
CA PRO A 48 37.19 -7.51 -40.09
C PRO A 48 36.58 -8.80 -40.64
N GLN A 49 35.46 -9.27 -40.07
CA GLN A 49 34.74 -10.45 -40.55
C GLN A 49 33.24 -10.17 -40.71
N SER A 50 32.71 -10.49 -41.90
CA SER A 50 31.30 -10.30 -42.21
C SER A 50 30.39 -11.31 -41.49
N PRO A 51 29.12 -10.95 -41.20
CA PRO A 51 28.14 -11.86 -40.63
C PRO A 51 27.87 -13.09 -41.51
N LEU A 52 27.72 -14.26 -40.89
CA LEU A 52 27.23 -15.46 -41.58
C LEU A 52 25.70 -15.49 -41.54
N VAL A 53 25.06 -15.57 -42.72
CA VAL A 53 23.59 -15.48 -42.84
C VAL A 53 22.98 -16.74 -43.43
N TRP A 54 21.92 -17.25 -42.82
CA TRP A 54 21.14 -18.37 -43.36
C TRP A 54 19.70 -18.39 -42.84
N THR A 55 18.87 -19.25 -43.42
CA THR A 55 17.49 -19.51 -42.98
C THR A 55 17.47 -20.43 -41.76
N SER A 56 16.89 -19.99 -40.65
CA SER A 56 16.79 -20.77 -39.42
C SER A 56 15.34 -21.08 -39.07
N ARG A 57 15.06 -22.26 -38.52
CA ARG A 57 13.70 -22.66 -38.11
C ARG A 57 13.19 -21.91 -36.87
N SER A 58 14.10 -21.51 -35.98
CA SER A 58 13.79 -20.75 -34.76
C SER A 58 15.01 -20.01 -34.21
N GLN A 59 14.80 -19.14 -33.22
CA GLN A 59 15.87 -18.51 -32.46
C GLN A 59 16.76 -19.53 -31.72
N GLU A 60 16.21 -20.61 -31.18
CA GLU A 60 16.98 -21.68 -30.50
C GLU A 60 17.88 -22.43 -31.50
N HIS A 61 17.40 -22.62 -32.74
CA HIS A 61 18.22 -23.19 -33.79
C HIS A 61 19.40 -22.28 -34.17
N CYS A 62 19.18 -20.96 -34.21
CA CYS A 62 20.22 -19.96 -34.44
C CYS A 62 21.27 -19.99 -33.30
N ALA A 63 20.81 -20.00 -32.03
CA ALA A 63 21.68 -20.12 -30.87
C ALA A 63 22.53 -21.41 -30.86
N ARG A 64 21.91 -22.57 -31.19
CA ARG A 64 22.63 -23.85 -31.31
C ARG A 64 23.71 -23.82 -32.39
N LYS A 65 23.44 -23.16 -33.52
CA LYS A 65 24.45 -22.99 -34.57
C LYS A 65 25.57 -22.06 -34.12
N CYS A 66 25.27 -20.91 -33.51
CA CYS A 66 26.27 -20.01 -32.92
C CYS A 66 27.17 -20.70 -31.87
N LYS A 67 26.66 -21.71 -31.15
CA LYS A 67 27.47 -22.56 -30.27
C LYS A 67 28.34 -23.58 -31.02
N LYS A 68 27.85 -24.12 -32.14
CA LYS A 68 28.47 -25.24 -32.87
C LYS A 68 29.42 -24.82 -33.99
N VAL A 69 29.38 -23.56 -34.43
CA VAL A 69 30.32 -23.07 -35.46
C VAL A 69 31.74 -23.25 -34.94
N LYS A 70 32.51 -24.14 -35.60
CA LYS A 70 33.92 -24.40 -35.32
C LYS A 70 34.74 -24.25 -36.61
N LYS A 71 35.99 -23.81 -36.40
CA LYS A 71 37.02 -23.31 -37.34
C LYS A 71 36.74 -21.88 -37.86
N ASN A 72 37.61 -20.96 -37.43
CA ASN A 72 37.81 -19.56 -37.87
C ASN A 72 36.67 -18.53 -37.68
N PHE A 73 35.53 -18.92 -37.10
CA PHE A 73 34.45 -17.97 -36.80
C PHE A 73 34.02 -18.08 -35.33
N ASN A 74 34.40 -17.10 -34.52
CA ASN A 74 34.00 -17.05 -33.11
C ASN A 74 32.70 -16.26 -32.96
N CYS A 75 31.56 -16.96 -33.02
CA CYS A 75 30.26 -16.30 -32.91
C CYS A 75 30.10 -15.67 -31.51
N ARG A 76 29.97 -14.34 -31.41
CA ARG A 76 29.78 -13.61 -30.15
C ARG A 76 28.35 -13.13 -29.96
N ALA A 77 27.64 -12.89 -31.05
CA ALA A 77 26.24 -12.48 -31.03
C ALA A 77 25.50 -13.01 -32.28
N PHE A 78 24.18 -12.87 -32.31
CA PHE A 78 23.41 -13.07 -33.52
C PHE A 78 22.19 -12.17 -33.61
N ASN A 79 21.86 -11.71 -34.82
CA ASN A 79 20.59 -11.05 -35.11
C ASN A 79 19.63 -12.07 -35.71
N PHE A 80 18.42 -12.17 -35.15
CA PHE A 80 17.35 -13.00 -35.69
C PHE A 80 16.25 -12.14 -36.31
N GLN A 81 16.04 -12.28 -37.62
CA GLN A 81 15.00 -11.58 -38.36
C GLN A 81 13.68 -12.35 -38.23
N ARG A 82 12.64 -11.73 -37.65
CA ARG A 82 11.42 -12.45 -37.23
C ARG A 82 10.58 -12.96 -38.41
N HIS A 83 10.33 -12.11 -39.41
CA HIS A 83 9.45 -12.42 -40.55
C HIS A 83 10.08 -13.46 -41.49
N ASN A 84 11.31 -13.22 -41.93
CA ASN A 84 11.99 -14.07 -42.90
C ASN A 84 12.73 -15.26 -42.25
N ARG A 85 12.69 -15.35 -40.92
CA ARG A 85 13.39 -16.35 -40.10
C ARG A 85 14.88 -16.48 -40.46
N LYS A 86 15.53 -15.36 -40.83
CA LYS A 86 16.97 -15.32 -41.12
C LYS A 86 17.77 -15.15 -39.83
N CYS A 87 18.84 -15.91 -39.73
CA CYS A 87 19.80 -15.89 -38.63
C CYS A 87 21.10 -15.30 -39.16
N HIS A 88 21.54 -14.20 -38.54
CA HIS A 88 22.80 -13.53 -38.85
C HIS A 88 23.74 -13.74 -37.68
N LEU A 89 24.70 -14.66 -37.79
CA LEU A 89 25.71 -14.80 -36.75
C LEU A 89 26.78 -13.71 -36.90
N LEU A 90 27.19 -13.17 -35.76
CA LEU A 90 28.11 -12.06 -35.66
C LEU A 90 29.40 -12.51 -34.96
N PRO A 91 30.58 -12.25 -35.54
CA PRO A 91 31.86 -12.52 -34.89
C PRO A 91 32.29 -11.41 -33.91
N PHE A 92 31.48 -10.37 -33.79
CA PHE A 92 31.70 -9.20 -32.94
C PHE A 92 30.58 -9.05 -31.91
N ASP A 93 30.89 -8.29 -30.87
CA ASP A 93 30.02 -7.94 -29.76
C ASP A 93 29.84 -6.40 -29.71
N ARG A 94 28.97 -5.91 -28.82
CA ARG A 94 28.68 -4.46 -28.70
C ARG A 94 29.88 -3.59 -28.29
N PHE A 95 30.98 -4.19 -27.83
CA PHE A 95 32.18 -3.47 -27.41
C PHE A 95 33.29 -3.51 -28.46
N THR A 96 33.07 -4.24 -29.55
CA THR A 96 34.00 -4.27 -30.67
C THR A 96 34.02 -2.89 -31.35
N HIS A 97 35.21 -2.38 -31.66
CA HIS A 97 35.36 -1.10 -32.35
C HIS A 97 34.57 -1.09 -33.68
N GLY A 98 33.80 -0.02 -33.92
CA GLY A 98 32.92 0.10 -35.10
C GLY A 98 31.57 -0.64 -34.99
N ALA A 99 31.33 -1.43 -33.95
CA ALA A 99 30.05 -2.08 -33.73
C ALA A 99 29.04 -1.11 -33.09
N GLN A 100 27.84 -1.04 -33.64
CA GLN A 100 26.77 -0.19 -33.15
C GLN A 100 25.48 -0.97 -32.97
N ARG A 101 24.84 -0.80 -31.82
CA ARG A 101 23.51 -1.33 -31.53
C ARG A 101 22.47 -0.31 -32.00
N GLN A 102 21.63 -0.72 -32.95
CA GLN A 102 20.63 0.14 -33.56
C GLN A 102 19.21 -0.40 -33.29
N PRO A 103 18.21 0.48 -33.11
CA PRO A 103 16.82 0.06 -32.98
C PRO A 103 16.30 -0.44 -34.33
N ASN A 104 15.73 -1.64 -34.36
CA ASN A 104 15.11 -2.21 -35.54
C ASN A 104 14.05 -3.26 -35.16
N VAL A 105 12.78 -2.97 -35.46
CA VAL A 105 11.62 -3.80 -35.08
C VAL A 105 11.60 -5.18 -35.73
N ASN A 106 12.25 -5.34 -36.89
CA ASN A 106 12.28 -6.60 -37.64
C ASN A 106 13.24 -7.64 -37.03
N PHE A 107 14.12 -7.20 -36.14
CA PHE A 107 15.17 -8.02 -35.56
C PHE A 107 15.03 -8.18 -34.04
N THR A 108 15.57 -9.29 -33.56
CA THR A 108 15.88 -9.50 -32.15
C THR A 108 17.35 -9.85 -32.05
N LEU A 109 18.08 -9.09 -31.24
CA LEU A 109 19.51 -9.28 -30.99
C LEU A 109 19.69 -10.23 -29.81
N TYR A 110 20.63 -11.17 -29.95
CA TYR A 110 21.03 -12.10 -28.92
C TYR A 110 22.56 -12.08 -28.78
N GLU A 111 23.07 -11.63 -27.64
CA GLU A 111 24.50 -11.49 -27.39
C GLU A 111 24.97 -12.53 -26.38
N LYS A 112 26.06 -13.24 -26.63
CA LYS A 112 26.58 -14.24 -25.69
C LYS A 112 26.99 -13.55 -24.40
N LYS A 113 26.44 -14.05 -23.29
CA LYS A 113 26.66 -13.52 -21.95
C LYS A 113 28.12 -13.53 -21.53
N ASP A 114 28.90 -14.52 -21.97
CA ASP A 114 30.33 -14.65 -21.67
C ASP A 114 31.15 -13.43 -22.12
N TYR A 115 30.73 -12.75 -23.20
CA TYR A 115 31.43 -11.60 -23.79
C TYR A 115 30.95 -10.25 -23.26
N ILE A 116 29.85 -10.22 -22.50
CA ILE A 116 29.24 -8.99 -21.97
C ILE A 116 29.20 -8.94 -20.43
N ARG A 117 29.72 -9.99 -19.78
CA ARG A 117 29.89 -10.07 -18.33
C ARG A 117 31.34 -9.74 -17.98
N GLU A 118 31.49 -8.99 -16.90
CA GLU A 118 32.80 -8.65 -16.33
C GLU A 118 33.02 -9.40 -14.99
N CYS A 119 32.25 -10.49 -14.78
CA CYS A 119 32.27 -11.34 -13.59
C CYS A 119 32.23 -12.83 -13.99
N ILE A 120 32.65 -13.71 -13.06
CA ILE A 120 32.76 -15.16 -13.30
C ILE A 120 31.52 -15.90 -12.76
N ILE A 121 31.09 -16.94 -13.48
CA ILE A 121 30.08 -17.91 -13.04
C ILE A 121 30.71 -19.31 -13.06
N GLY A 122 30.74 -19.99 -11.91
CA GLY A 122 31.28 -21.35 -11.81
C GLY A 122 32.81 -21.39 -11.88
N THR A 123 33.37 -22.12 -12.84
CA THR A 123 34.82 -22.32 -12.98
C THR A 123 35.52 -21.08 -13.54
N LYS A 124 36.72 -20.76 -13.03
CA LYS A 124 37.51 -19.57 -13.39
C LYS A 124 38.05 -19.53 -14.83
N ASP A 125 37.89 -20.61 -15.61
CA ASP A 125 38.57 -20.79 -16.90
C ASP A 125 37.84 -20.16 -18.12
N ASN A 126 36.55 -19.87 -17.97
CA ASN A 126 35.68 -19.48 -19.09
C ASN A 126 35.42 -17.97 -19.17
N TYR A 127 36.17 -17.15 -18.45
CA TYR A 127 36.02 -15.70 -18.51
C TYR A 127 36.39 -15.16 -19.90
N ARG A 128 35.51 -14.32 -20.47
CA ARG A 128 35.67 -13.70 -21.80
C ARG A 128 35.35 -12.19 -21.81
N GLY A 129 35.28 -11.56 -20.63
CA GLY A 129 35.08 -10.13 -20.47
C GLY A 129 36.31 -9.30 -20.86
N ARG A 130 36.28 -8.00 -20.52
CA ARG A 130 37.22 -6.98 -21.02
C ARG A 130 38.14 -6.39 -19.97
N ARG A 131 38.11 -6.88 -18.73
CA ARG A 131 39.11 -6.56 -17.69
C ARG A 131 40.53 -6.58 -18.27
N SER A 132 41.23 -5.46 -18.20
CA SER A 132 42.56 -5.24 -18.80
C SER A 132 43.58 -4.71 -17.78
N TRP A 133 43.33 -4.94 -16.50
CA TRP A 133 44.23 -4.59 -15.39
C TRP A 133 44.17 -5.63 -14.29
N THR A 134 45.28 -5.75 -13.57
CA THR A 134 45.49 -6.74 -12.52
C THR A 134 44.82 -6.35 -11.20
N LYS A 135 44.85 -7.23 -10.18
CA LYS A 135 44.36 -6.91 -8.83
C LYS A 135 45.11 -5.74 -8.18
N SER A 136 46.39 -5.56 -8.50
CA SER A 136 47.23 -4.45 -8.03
C SER A 136 47.11 -3.21 -8.93
N ASN A 137 46.09 -3.17 -9.79
CA ASN A 137 45.79 -2.06 -10.71
C ASN A 137 46.90 -1.77 -11.74
N ILE A 138 47.63 -2.81 -12.15
CA ILE A 138 48.66 -2.72 -13.20
C ILE A 138 48.02 -3.05 -14.55
N THR A 139 48.31 -2.24 -15.58
CA THR A 139 47.78 -2.46 -16.93
C THR A 139 48.36 -3.75 -17.53
N CYS A 140 47.50 -4.50 -18.23
CA CYS A 140 47.91 -5.70 -18.91
C CYS A 140 48.66 -5.38 -20.23
N GLN A 141 49.68 -6.18 -20.53
CA GLN A 141 50.30 -6.29 -21.85
C GLN A 141 49.36 -7.03 -22.81
N ALA A 142 49.33 -6.63 -24.08
CA ALA A 142 48.55 -7.34 -25.10
C ALA A 142 49.13 -8.73 -25.37
N TRP A 143 48.26 -9.74 -25.54
CA TRP A 143 48.69 -11.12 -25.80
C TRP A 143 49.41 -11.31 -27.14
N ALA A 144 49.26 -10.35 -28.06
CA ALA A 144 49.99 -10.33 -29.32
C ALA A 144 51.39 -9.69 -29.19
N ASP A 145 51.62 -8.91 -28.14
CA ASP A 145 52.87 -8.19 -27.92
C ASP A 145 53.84 -9.04 -27.10
N ASN A 146 55.13 -8.91 -27.40
CA ASN A 146 56.21 -9.61 -26.68
C ASN A 146 57.31 -8.66 -26.18
N ASN A 147 57.01 -7.34 -26.16
CA ASN A 147 58.04 -6.30 -26.04
C ASN A 147 58.53 -6.09 -24.60
N ILE A 148 57.69 -6.32 -23.58
CA ILE A 148 58.04 -6.13 -22.17
C ILE A 148 58.29 -7.48 -21.51
N ASN A 149 57.25 -8.33 -21.50
CA ASN A 149 57.32 -9.68 -20.97
C ASN A 149 57.24 -10.70 -22.10
N GLU A 150 58.33 -11.45 -22.34
CA GLU A 150 58.34 -12.49 -23.35
C GLU A 150 57.51 -13.71 -22.92
N HIS A 151 56.68 -14.28 -23.81
CA HIS A 151 55.80 -15.41 -23.49
C HIS A 151 55.41 -16.29 -24.69
N THR A 152 54.72 -17.42 -24.44
CA THR A 152 54.31 -18.39 -25.47
C THR A 152 52.81 -18.39 -25.80
N PHE A 153 51.99 -17.67 -25.04
CA PHE A 153 50.54 -17.61 -25.20
C PHE A 153 50.10 -16.59 -26.25
N TYR A 154 50.26 -16.93 -27.52
CA TYR A 154 49.83 -16.09 -28.63
C TYR A 154 48.41 -16.43 -29.12
N PRO A 155 47.63 -15.44 -29.61
CA PRO A 155 46.26 -15.65 -30.08
C PRO A 155 46.16 -16.70 -31.20
N ASP A 156 47.11 -16.71 -32.13
CA ASP A 156 47.15 -17.64 -33.26
C ASP A 156 47.45 -19.08 -32.85
N ARG A 157 48.21 -19.27 -31.77
CA ARG A 157 48.52 -20.61 -31.22
C ARG A 157 47.40 -21.14 -30.34
N TYR A 158 46.67 -20.26 -29.67
CA TYR A 158 45.59 -20.62 -28.73
C TYR A 158 44.24 -19.97 -29.11
N PRO A 159 43.70 -20.20 -30.32
CA PRO A 159 42.50 -19.51 -30.81
C PRO A 159 41.22 -19.83 -30.01
N ALA A 160 41.21 -20.95 -29.28
CA ALA A 160 40.10 -21.32 -28.39
C ALA A 160 40.06 -20.50 -27.09
N GLN A 161 41.18 -19.87 -26.71
CA GLN A 161 41.31 -19.14 -25.45
C GLN A 161 40.87 -17.67 -25.53
N ASP A 162 40.53 -17.17 -26.74
CA ASP A 162 40.07 -15.79 -26.95
C ASP A 162 41.04 -14.75 -26.38
N LEU A 163 42.35 -14.93 -26.62
CA LEU A 163 43.43 -14.04 -26.19
C LEU A 163 43.41 -12.73 -26.99
N ARG A 164 42.36 -11.92 -26.84
CA ARG A 164 42.18 -10.66 -27.55
C ARG A 164 42.73 -9.49 -26.73
N GLU A 165 43.33 -8.54 -27.43
CA GLU A 165 43.90 -7.33 -26.84
C GLU A 165 44.80 -7.69 -25.65
N ASN A 166 44.67 -6.96 -24.55
CA ASN A 166 45.29 -7.23 -23.26
C ASN A 166 44.27 -7.71 -22.21
N PHE A 167 43.17 -8.32 -22.63
CA PHE A 167 42.13 -8.75 -21.69
C PHE A 167 42.58 -9.96 -20.87
N CYS A 168 42.27 -9.98 -19.58
CA CYS A 168 42.61 -11.08 -18.67
C CYS A 168 41.99 -12.41 -19.13
N ARG A 169 42.77 -13.48 -19.14
CA ARG A 169 42.36 -14.83 -19.59
C ARG A 169 43.04 -15.89 -18.72
N ASN A 170 42.57 -17.13 -18.82
CA ASN A 170 43.16 -18.27 -18.09
C ASN A 170 43.59 -19.41 -19.04
N PRO A 171 44.57 -19.19 -19.94
CA PRO A 171 44.92 -20.17 -20.97
C PRO A 171 45.53 -21.47 -20.42
N ASN A 172 46.06 -21.45 -19.20
CA ASN A 172 46.70 -22.57 -18.51
C ASN A 172 45.82 -23.20 -17.41
N ASN A 173 44.56 -22.80 -17.26
CA ASN A 173 43.66 -23.23 -16.17
C ASN A 173 44.27 -23.05 -14.77
N ASP A 174 44.90 -21.90 -14.54
CA ASP A 174 45.45 -21.52 -13.25
C ASP A 174 44.34 -21.48 -12.17
N PRO A 175 44.55 -22.09 -10.98
CA PRO A 175 43.56 -22.07 -9.89
C PRO A 175 43.31 -20.66 -9.32
N GLY A 176 44.26 -19.73 -9.48
CA GLY A 176 44.09 -18.31 -9.15
C GLY A 176 43.01 -17.65 -10.00
N GLY A 177 42.90 -18.05 -11.27
CA GLY A 177 41.89 -17.60 -12.22
C GLY A 177 42.46 -16.76 -13.36
N PRO A 178 41.65 -15.91 -14.02
CA PRO A 178 42.13 -15.09 -15.12
C PRO A 178 43.25 -14.13 -14.70
N TRP A 179 44.31 -14.13 -15.48
CA TRP A 179 45.52 -13.33 -15.30
C TRP A 179 45.93 -12.68 -16.62
N CYS A 180 46.92 -11.81 -16.56
CA CYS A 180 47.57 -11.25 -17.75
C CYS A 180 49.06 -11.01 -17.48
N TYR A 181 49.85 -10.94 -18.56
CA TYR A 181 51.18 -10.33 -18.48
C TYR A 181 51.00 -8.84 -18.22
N THR A 182 51.89 -8.24 -17.43
CA THR A 182 51.74 -6.82 -17.05
C THR A 182 52.66 -5.93 -17.86
N THR A 183 52.38 -4.62 -17.86
CA THR A 183 53.28 -3.62 -18.44
C THR A 183 54.44 -3.23 -17.50
N ASP A 184 54.43 -3.69 -16.24
CA ASP A 184 55.52 -3.48 -15.29
C ASP A 184 56.56 -4.61 -15.43
N PRO A 185 57.82 -4.31 -15.79
CA PRO A 185 58.89 -5.31 -15.89
C PRO A 185 59.16 -6.06 -14.58
N ASN A 186 58.83 -5.46 -13.42
CA ASN A 186 59.05 -6.09 -12.11
C ASN A 186 57.97 -7.11 -11.76
N VAL A 187 56.81 -7.04 -12.41
CA VAL A 187 55.67 -7.95 -12.19
C VAL A 187 55.35 -8.64 -13.51
N ARG A 188 56.01 -9.76 -13.79
CA ARG A 188 55.86 -10.47 -15.07
C ARG A 188 54.41 -10.81 -15.42
N ALA A 189 53.67 -11.38 -14.48
CA ALA A 189 52.25 -11.70 -14.63
C ALA A 189 51.56 -11.65 -13.28
N GLU A 190 50.28 -11.26 -13.27
CA GLU A 190 49.47 -11.19 -12.05
C GLU A 190 48.01 -11.52 -12.37
N GLU A 191 47.30 -12.10 -11.38
CA GLU A 191 45.86 -12.33 -11.46
C GLU A 191 45.06 -11.01 -11.50
N CYS A 192 43.92 -11.04 -12.16
CA CYS A 192 43.13 -9.83 -12.38
C CYS A 192 42.08 -9.52 -11.31
N GLY A 193 41.92 -10.39 -10.31
CA GLY A 193 40.97 -10.18 -9.20
C GLY A 193 39.52 -10.06 -9.68
N ILE A 194 39.13 -10.86 -10.67
CA ILE A 194 37.79 -10.81 -11.26
C ILE A 194 36.78 -11.41 -10.28
N PRO A 195 35.75 -10.66 -9.86
CA PRO A 195 34.81 -11.15 -8.86
C PRO A 195 33.91 -12.26 -9.42
N GLN A 196 33.41 -13.11 -8.53
CA GLN A 196 32.27 -13.96 -8.86
C GLN A 196 31.05 -13.07 -9.10
N CYS A 197 30.17 -13.43 -10.03
CA CYS A 197 28.96 -12.63 -10.26
C CYS A 197 28.03 -12.58 -9.03
N SER A 198 28.16 -13.53 -8.10
CA SER A 198 27.48 -13.50 -6.79
C SER A 198 27.99 -12.40 -5.86
N GLU A 199 29.19 -11.89 -6.10
CA GLU A 199 29.90 -10.88 -5.29
C GLU A 199 30.01 -9.52 -6.01
N ASP A 200 29.95 -9.52 -7.35
CA ASP A 200 30.02 -8.32 -8.20
C ASP A 200 28.92 -7.30 -7.87
N VAL A 201 27.68 -7.80 -7.74
CA VAL A 201 26.55 -7.03 -7.26
C VAL A 201 26.00 -7.75 -6.04
N CYS A 202 25.99 -7.07 -4.90
CA CYS A 202 25.42 -7.60 -3.66
C CYS A 202 23.91 -7.34 -3.59
N MET A 203 23.19 -8.16 -2.81
CA MET A 203 21.78 -7.94 -2.51
C MET A 203 21.60 -7.17 -1.21
N VAL A 204 20.67 -6.21 -1.23
CA VAL A 204 20.18 -5.51 -0.04
C VAL A 204 18.88 -6.19 0.39
N CYS A 205 18.69 -6.34 1.71
CA CYS A 205 17.49 -6.99 2.26
C CYS A 205 17.29 -8.41 1.73
N ASN A 206 16.18 -8.66 1.02
CA ASN A 206 15.86 -9.96 0.43
C ASN A 206 16.08 -9.97 -1.09
N GLY A 207 16.72 -8.92 -1.65
CA GLY A 207 17.09 -8.85 -3.06
C GLY A 207 15.94 -8.56 -4.03
N GLU A 208 14.89 -7.86 -3.58
CA GLU A 208 13.79 -7.39 -4.42
C GLU A 208 14.27 -6.52 -5.59
N ASP A 209 15.22 -5.64 -5.30
CA ASP A 209 15.85 -4.74 -6.26
C ASP A 209 17.19 -5.25 -6.79
N TYR A 210 17.50 -6.52 -6.55
CA TYR A 210 18.67 -7.15 -7.11
C TYR A 210 18.60 -7.16 -8.65
N ARG A 211 19.61 -6.59 -9.31
CA ARG A 211 19.74 -6.53 -10.78
C ARG A 211 21.02 -7.18 -11.29
N GLY A 212 21.74 -7.92 -10.45
CA GLY A 212 22.98 -8.59 -10.83
C GLY A 212 22.78 -9.71 -11.86
N LYS A 213 23.90 -10.25 -12.37
CA LYS A 213 23.95 -11.14 -13.54
C LYS A 213 24.05 -12.63 -13.20
N VAL A 214 23.80 -13.01 -11.94
CA VAL A 214 23.75 -14.42 -11.50
C VAL A 214 22.61 -15.13 -12.22
N ASP A 215 22.90 -16.28 -12.81
CA ASP A 215 21.97 -17.10 -13.60
C ASP A 215 22.06 -18.60 -13.29
N HIS A 216 22.63 -18.93 -12.12
CA HIS A 216 22.70 -20.28 -11.57
C HIS A 216 22.22 -20.29 -10.13
N THR A 217 21.62 -21.40 -9.72
CA THR A 217 21.13 -21.61 -8.36
C THR A 217 22.29 -21.94 -7.42
N GLU A 218 22.03 -22.01 -6.11
CA GLU A 218 23.06 -22.37 -5.13
C GLU A 218 23.63 -23.78 -5.29
N SER A 219 22.83 -24.74 -5.78
CA SER A 219 23.33 -26.07 -6.17
C SER A 219 24.01 -26.10 -7.55
N GLY A 220 24.12 -24.95 -8.24
CA GLY A 220 24.75 -24.83 -9.55
C GLY A 220 23.85 -25.18 -10.74
N LYS A 221 22.53 -25.28 -10.56
CA LYS A 221 21.61 -25.54 -11.68
C LYS A 221 21.44 -24.28 -12.52
N GLU A 222 21.47 -24.43 -13.85
CA GLU A 222 21.25 -23.32 -14.79
C GLU A 222 19.80 -22.82 -14.68
N CYS A 223 19.61 -21.51 -14.57
CA CYS A 223 18.29 -20.91 -14.50
C CYS A 223 17.54 -21.00 -15.84
N GLN A 224 16.23 -21.27 -15.77
CA GLN A 224 15.27 -21.12 -16.85
C GLN A 224 15.03 -19.63 -17.12
N ARG A 225 14.85 -19.27 -18.40
CA ARG A 225 14.49 -17.90 -18.79
C ARG A 225 13.08 -17.56 -18.36
N TRP A 226 12.87 -16.36 -17.82
CA TRP A 226 11.56 -15.85 -17.42
C TRP A 226 10.59 -15.72 -18.60
N ASP A 227 11.10 -15.49 -19.82
CA ASP A 227 10.30 -15.48 -21.05
C ASP A 227 10.05 -16.87 -21.65
N SER A 228 10.51 -17.94 -20.99
CA SER A 228 10.29 -19.34 -21.39
C SER A 228 9.23 -20.01 -20.52
N ALA A 229 8.38 -20.82 -21.15
CA ALA A 229 7.41 -21.66 -20.46
C ALA A 229 7.89 -23.12 -20.30
N ARG A 230 9.20 -23.37 -20.45
CA ARG A 230 9.81 -24.70 -20.43
C ARG A 230 11.17 -24.67 -19.69
N PRO A 231 11.54 -25.74 -18.94
CA PRO A 231 10.72 -26.93 -18.66
C PRO A 231 9.47 -26.63 -17.82
N HIS A 232 9.51 -25.59 -16.99
CA HIS A 232 8.45 -25.27 -16.05
C HIS A 232 7.55 -24.16 -16.60
N LYS A 233 6.24 -24.39 -16.64
CA LYS A 233 5.28 -23.30 -16.88
C LYS A 233 5.10 -22.51 -15.59
N HIS A 234 5.12 -21.18 -15.67
CA HIS A 234 5.03 -20.33 -14.49
C HIS A 234 4.31 -18.99 -14.76
N PRO A 235 3.77 -18.33 -13.72
CA PRO A 235 3.04 -17.07 -13.87
C PRO A 235 3.95 -15.84 -14.09
N PHE A 236 5.23 -15.92 -13.72
CA PHE A 236 6.20 -14.81 -13.74
C PHE A 236 6.71 -14.43 -15.14
N GLN A 237 5.82 -14.04 -16.03
CA GLN A 237 6.18 -13.59 -17.36
C GLN A 237 6.64 -12.12 -17.36
N PRO A 238 7.74 -11.75 -18.05
CA PRO A 238 8.28 -10.39 -18.05
C PRO A 238 7.27 -9.34 -18.53
N LYS A 239 6.39 -9.69 -19.47
CA LYS A 239 5.33 -8.79 -19.96
C LYS A 239 4.29 -8.44 -18.90
N LYS A 240 4.04 -9.36 -17.95
CA LYS A 240 3.06 -9.21 -16.86
C LYS A 240 3.68 -8.49 -15.66
N TYR A 241 4.94 -8.78 -15.34
CA TYR A 241 5.67 -8.18 -14.22
C TYR A 241 6.62 -7.07 -14.69
N ARG A 242 6.06 -6.04 -15.32
CA ARG A 242 6.84 -4.85 -15.75
C ARG A 242 7.44 -4.19 -14.50
N GLY A 243 8.72 -3.78 -14.56
CA GLY A 243 9.44 -3.16 -13.44
C GLY A 243 10.19 -4.13 -12.51
N LYS A 244 9.92 -5.45 -12.56
CA LYS A 244 10.67 -6.47 -11.78
C LYS A 244 11.97 -6.95 -12.43
N ASP A 245 12.34 -6.36 -13.57
CA ASP A 245 13.51 -6.72 -14.37
C ASP A 245 13.69 -8.25 -14.53
N LEU A 246 12.61 -8.94 -14.91
CA LEU A 246 12.64 -10.38 -15.23
C LEU A 246 13.35 -10.61 -16.57
N LYS A 247 14.62 -10.20 -16.65
CA LYS A 247 15.44 -10.22 -17.85
C LYS A 247 16.13 -11.58 -17.97
N ASP A 248 16.02 -12.18 -19.16
CA ASP A 248 16.62 -13.48 -19.50
C ASP A 248 16.34 -14.55 -18.44
N ASN A 249 17.36 -15.20 -17.89
CA ASN A 249 17.31 -16.19 -16.81
C ASN A 249 18.06 -15.73 -15.56
N TYR A 250 18.22 -14.42 -15.34
CA TYR A 250 18.93 -13.94 -14.16
C TYR A 250 18.08 -14.15 -12.89
N CYS A 251 18.73 -14.44 -11.77
CA CYS A 251 18.08 -14.59 -10.48
C CYS A 251 17.40 -13.29 -10.07
N ARG A 252 16.13 -13.37 -9.67
CA ARG A 252 15.32 -12.21 -9.27
C ARG A 252 14.43 -12.60 -8.10
N ASN A 253 13.90 -11.59 -7.40
CA ASN A 253 12.93 -11.81 -6.34
C ASN A 253 11.63 -11.05 -6.64
N PRO A 254 10.82 -11.51 -7.62
CA PRO A 254 9.59 -10.79 -8.01
C PRO A 254 8.45 -10.89 -6.98
N ASP A 255 8.50 -11.88 -6.09
CA ASP A 255 7.45 -12.24 -5.13
C ASP A 255 7.90 -12.13 -3.66
N ASN A 256 8.97 -11.37 -3.39
CA ASN A 256 9.47 -11.04 -2.05
C ASN A 256 9.72 -12.26 -1.14
N ARG A 257 10.25 -13.33 -1.73
CA ARG A 257 10.78 -14.48 -0.99
C ARG A 257 12.01 -14.09 -0.17
N LEU A 258 12.53 -15.05 0.59
CA LEU A 258 13.71 -14.88 1.43
C LEU A 258 14.94 -14.32 0.69
N ARG A 259 15.16 -14.69 -0.58
CA ARG A 259 16.27 -14.23 -1.41
C ARG A 259 15.95 -14.43 -2.89
N PRO A 260 16.73 -13.84 -3.82
CA PRO A 260 16.53 -14.06 -5.24
C PRO A 260 16.63 -15.52 -5.63
N TRP A 261 15.81 -15.89 -6.60
CA TRP A 261 15.63 -17.26 -7.06
C TRP A 261 15.39 -17.28 -8.56
N CYS A 262 15.35 -18.49 -9.13
CA CYS A 262 14.93 -18.69 -10.51
C CYS A 262 14.25 -20.06 -10.67
N TYR A 263 13.42 -20.20 -11.70
CA TYR A 263 13.06 -21.53 -12.19
C TYR A 263 14.32 -22.21 -12.72
N THR A 264 14.43 -23.52 -12.60
CA THR A 264 15.64 -24.23 -13.05
C THR A 264 15.42 -24.91 -14.41
N MET A 265 16.51 -25.21 -15.10
CA MET A 265 16.49 -26.03 -16.32
C MET A 265 16.36 -27.54 -16.02
N ASP A 266 16.43 -27.95 -14.76
CA ASP A 266 16.21 -29.32 -14.31
C ASP A 266 14.70 -29.63 -14.23
N PRO A 267 14.19 -30.65 -14.96
CA PRO A 267 12.79 -31.03 -14.92
C PRO A 267 12.26 -31.45 -13.54
N THR A 268 13.13 -31.87 -12.62
CA THR A 268 12.74 -32.34 -11.28
C THR A 268 12.68 -31.20 -10.27
N THR A 269 13.56 -30.20 -10.42
CA THR A 269 13.63 -29.05 -9.52
C THR A 269 12.94 -27.86 -10.19
N ALA A 270 11.69 -27.58 -9.82
CA ALA A 270 10.94 -26.47 -10.43
C ALA A 270 11.66 -25.12 -10.30
N TRP A 271 12.06 -24.76 -9.09
CA TRP A 271 12.76 -23.52 -8.77
C TRP A 271 13.69 -23.73 -7.58
N GLU A 272 14.69 -22.87 -7.44
CA GLU A 272 15.64 -22.90 -6.34
C GLU A 272 16.20 -21.50 -6.08
N TYR A 273 16.69 -21.26 -4.88
CA TYR A 273 17.35 -20.00 -4.54
C TYR A 273 18.73 -19.87 -5.18
N CYS A 274 19.16 -18.63 -5.35
CA CYS A 274 20.50 -18.30 -5.82
C CYS A 274 21.38 -17.86 -4.65
N ASN A 275 22.67 -18.22 -4.71
CA ASN A 275 23.66 -17.75 -3.75
C ASN A 275 24.19 -16.37 -4.19
N ILE A 276 23.81 -15.33 -3.45
CA ILE A 276 24.17 -13.93 -3.73
C ILE A 276 24.63 -13.29 -2.43
N THR A 277 25.75 -12.57 -2.48
CA THR A 277 26.35 -11.92 -1.31
C THR A 277 25.48 -10.77 -0.81
N VAL A 278 25.29 -10.67 0.50
CA VAL A 278 24.57 -9.55 1.13
C VAL A 278 25.51 -8.36 1.28
N CYS A 279 25.05 -7.16 0.94
CA CYS A 279 25.87 -5.94 1.06
C CYS A 279 26.28 -5.70 2.53
N GLY A 280 27.58 -5.47 2.77
CA GLY A 280 28.09 -5.12 4.10
C GLY A 280 27.68 -3.71 4.54
N LYS A 281 27.65 -3.44 5.86
CA LYS A 281 27.28 -2.13 6.43
C LYS A 281 28.06 -0.94 5.84
N GLY A 282 29.31 -1.15 5.40
CA GLY A 282 30.16 -0.12 4.77
C GLY A 282 29.86 0.19 3.29
N GLN A 283 29.21 -0.72 2.54
CA GLN A 283 28.87 -0.52 1.13
C GLN A 283 27.52 0.21 0.93
N LEU A 284 26.66 0.26 1.96
CA LEU A 284 25.40 1.02 1.94
C LEU A 284 25.61 2.54 1.85
N GLN A 285 26.75 3.07 2.32
CA GLN A 285 27.12 4.49 2.18
C GLN A 285 27.65 4.85 0.80
N THR A 286 28.19 3.90 0.04
CA THR A 286 28.76 4.14 -1.30
C THR A 286 27.70 4.02 -2.39
N LEU A 287 26.67 3.19 -2.20
CA LEU A 287 25.53 3.03 -3.11
C LEU A 287 24.60 4.26 -3.13
N SER A 288 24.50 5.01 -2.02
CA SER A 288 23.79 6.29 -2.00
C SER A 288 24.54 7.40 -2.76
N THR A 289 25.84 7.25 -2.94
CA THR A 289 26.69 8.19 -3.69
C THR A 289 26.69 7.93 -5.20
N PHE A 290 26.57 6.68 -5.65
CA PHE A 290 26.59 6.33 -7.08
C PHE A 290 25.29 6.68 -7.84
N ILE A 291 24.15 6.84 -7.16
CA ILE A 291 22.89 7.29 -7.79
C ILE A 291 22.93 8.81 -8.10
N ARG A 292 23.88 9.56 -7.53
CA ARG A 292 23.97 11.03 -7.70
C ARG A 292 24.47 11.50 -9.08
N SER A 293 25.03 10.64 -9.94
CA SER A 293 25.77 11.13 -11.12
C SER A 293 25.00 11.26 -12.44
N GLU A 294 23.67 11.04 -12.50
CA GLU A 294 22.91 11.19 -13.77
C GLU A 294 21.70 12.13 -13.72
N LYS A 295 21.47 12.84 -12.62
CA LYS A 295 20.47 13.92 -12.59
C LYS A 295 20.93 15.04 -11.67
N ASP A 296 21.76 15.93 -12.22
CA ASP A 296 22.13 17.17 -11.55
C ASP A 296 21.66 18.36 -12.39
N SER A 297 20.58 18.99 -11.93
CA SER A 297 20.32 20.42 -12.09
C SER A 297 19.14 20.86 -11.20
N ASP A 298 19.29 20.80 -9.87
CA ASP A 298 18.66 21.75 -8.93
C ASP A 298 19.25 21.60 -7.51
N PRO A 299 20.04 22.57 -6.99
CA PRO A 299 20.68 22.47 -5.70
C PRO A 299 19.77 23.02 -4.59
N ARG A 300 18.66 22.33 -4.29
CA ARG A 300 17.89 22.51 -3.04
C ARG A 300 17.14 21.22 -2.70
N HIS A 301 17.83 20.23 -2.14
CA HIS A 301 17.16 19.19 -1.35
C HIS A 301 18.15 18.60 -0.34
N GLU A 302 18.02 19.03 0.92
CA GLU A 302 18.47 18.29 2.09
C GLU A 302 17.76 16.92 2.11
N ASP A 303 18.53 15.89 2.47
CA ASP A 303 18.12 14.56 2.93
C ASP A 303 16.82 13.97 2.35
N ALA A 304 16.97 13.17 1.28
CA ALA A 304 15.93 12.20 0.91
C ALA A 304 15.85 11.09 1.97
N GLU A 305 15.09 11.34 3.04
CA GLU A 305 14.64 10.32 3.98
C GLU A 305 13.92 9.19 3.23
N VAL A 306 14.21 7.94 3.58
CA VAL A 306 13.38 6.80 3.19
C VAL A 306 12.00 7.06 3.77
N ASN A 307 10.98 7.26 2.92
CA ASN A 307 9.59 7.53 3.32
C ASN A 307 9.03 6.37 4.16
N VAL A 308 9.35 6.35 5.45
CA VAL A 308 8.82 5.39 6.40
C VAL A 308 7.52 5.94 6.93
N THR A 309 6.43 5.23 6.65
CA THR A 309 5.08 5.67 7.00
C THR A 309 4.58 4.93 8.25
N MET A 310 4.12 5.68 9.25
CA MET A 310 3.67 5.12 10.54
C MET A 310 2.14 5.10 10.72
N SER A 311 1.42 6.02 10.05
CA SER A 311 -0.03 6.20 10.17
C SER A 311 -0.82 5.69 8.96
N CYS A 312 -0.20 5.64 7.78
CA CYS A 312 -0.75 5.16 6.51
C CYS A 312 0.30 4.30 5.79
N PHE A 313 -0.05 3.63 4.69
CA PHE A 313 0.92 2.87 3.89
C PHE A 313 0.96 3.32 2.42
N GLN A 314 2.14 3.46 1.80
CA GLN A 314 2.29 3.85 0.38
C GLN A 314 2.29 2.63 -0.54
N GLY A 315 1.73 2.74 -1.74
CA GLY A 315 1.67 1.63 -2.70
C GLY A 315 1.08 0.35 -2.11
N LYS A 316 1.94 -0.65 -1.86
CA LYS A 316 1.57 -1.94 -1.22
C LYS A 316 1.80 -1.97 0.30
N GLY A 317 2.49 -0.99 0.87
CA GLY A 317 2.76 -0.92 2.31
C GLY A 317 3.90 -1.81 2.77
N THR A 318 4.87 -2.08 1.90
CA THR A 318 6.11 -2.80 2.24
C THR A 318 7.04 -1.98 3.15
N ASP A 319 6.88 -0.67 3.11
CA ASP A 319 7.55 0.40 3.85
C ASP A 319 6.78 0.85 5.11
N TYR A 320 5.57 0.34 5.33
CA TYR A 320 4.78 0.65 6.53
C TYR A 320 5.50 0.16 7.80
N ARG A 321 5.68 1.05 8.77
CA ARG A 321 6.36 0.76 10.05
C ARG A 321 5.54 1.15 11.28
N GLY A 322 4.24 1.38 11.11
CA GLY A 322 3.33 1.71 12.21
C GLY A 322 3.11 0.58 13.21
N THR A 323 2.27 0.83 14.20
CA THR A 323 2.04 -0.05 15.36
C THR A 323 0.69 -0.76 15.34
N MET A 324 -0.06 -0.69 14.23
CA MET A 324 -1.33 -1.40 14.09
C MET A 324 -1.12 -2.91 14.29
N ASN A 325 -1.84 -3.55 15.19
CA ASN A 325 -1.72 -4.99 15.51
C ASN A 325 -3.07 -5.70 15.69
N VAL A 326 -4.15 -5.08 15.21
CA VAL A 326 -5.51 -5.63 15.22
C VAL A 326 -6.10 -5.51 13.83
N THR A 327 -6.83 -6.53 13.40
CA THR A 327 -7.52 -6.63 12.11
C THR A 327 -8.83 -5.80 12.12
N PRO A 328 -9.44 -5.51 10.95
CA PRO A 328 -10.73 -4.82 10.88
C PRO A 328 -11.86 -5.52 11.66
N GLU A 329 -11.78 -6.84 11.76
CA GLU A 329 -12.73 -7.69 12.48
C GLU A 329 -12.43 -7.78 13.99
N GLY A 330 -11.40 -7.09 14.50
CA GLY A 330 -11.05 -7.05 15.92
C GLY A 330 -10.14 -8.19 16.39
N VAL A 331 -9.68 -9.07 15.49
CA VAL A 331 -8.75 -10.18 15.84
C VAL A 331 -7.33 -9.64 15.98
N THR A 332 -6.66 -9.99 17.08
CA THR A 332 -5.28 -9.59 17.36
C THR A 332 -4.28 -10.34 16.49
N CYS A 333 -3.23 -9.65 16.08
CA CYS A 333 -2.13 -10.23 15.34
C CYS A 333 -1.25 -11.13 16.24
N GLN A 334 -0.83 -12.28 15.71
CA GLN A 334 0.24 -13.11 16.25
C GLN A 334 1.59 -12.41 16.09
N ARG A 335 2.48 -12.56 17.08
CA ARG A 335 3.85 -12.05 17.00
C ARG A 335 4.65 -12.74 15.91
N TRP A 336 5.47 -11.99 15.17
CA TRP A 336 6.29 -12.53 14.07
C TRP A 336 7.41 -13.46 14.54
N ASP A 337 7.81 -13.41 15.80
CA ASP A 337 8.76 -14.34 16.41
C ASP A 337 8.09 -15.60 16.99
N SER A 338 6.76 -15.65 17.03
CA SER A 338 5.99 -16.81 17.50
C SER A 338 5.70 -17.79 16.35
N GLN A 339 5.68 -19.09 16.66
CA GLN A 339 5.26 -20.16 15.75
C GLN A 339 3.91 -20.78 16.13
N PHE A 340 3.16 -20.11 17.01
CA PHE A 340 1.85 -20.54 17.49
C PHE A 340 0.87 -19.35 17.54
N PRO A 341 -0.42 -19.52 17.16
CA PRO A 341 -1.03 -20.76 16.64
C PRO A 341 -0.58 -21.15 15.22
N HIS A 342 -0.04 -20.21 14.44
CA HIS A 342 0.36 -20.46 13.06
C HIS A 342 1.88 -20.51 12.90
N ASN A 343 2.41 -21.67 12.51
CA ASN A 343 3.81 -21.81 12.09
C ASN A 343 4.02 -21.13 10.72
N HIS A 344 5.09 -20.34 10.57
CA HIS A 344 5.39 -19.57 9.37
C HIS A 344 6.88 -19.24 9.18
N SER A 345 7.27 -18.95 7.92
CA SER A 345 8.65 -18.63 7.53
C SER A 345 9.03 -17.14 7.66
N PHE A 346 8.08 -16.26 7.99
CA PHE A 346 8.31 -14.80 8.11
C PHE A 346 8.94 -14.42 9.45
N LEU A 347 10.19 -14.83 9.66
CA LEU A 347 10.92 -14.56 10.90
C LEU A 347 11.69 -13.23 10.83
N PRO A 348 11.80 -12.48 11.94
CA PRO A 348 12.52 -11.19 11.96
C PRO A 348 13.98 -11.30 11.52
N ASN A 349 14.66 -12.38 11.89
CA ASN A 349 16.04 -12.65 11.51
C ASN A 349 16.22 -12.92 10.00
N SER A 350 15.18 -13.44 9.35
CA SER A 350 15.16 -13.79 7.93
C SER A 350 14.73 -12.61 7.05
N TYR A 351 13.94 -11.69 7.59
CA TYR A 351 13.40 -10.51 6.90
C TYR A 351 13.82 -9.21 7.61
N LYS A 352 15.13 -9.04 7.83
CA LYS A 352 15.70 -7.95 8.65
C LYS A 352 15.24 -6.55 8.26
N CYS A 353 15.02 -6.29 6.97
CA CYS A 353 14.59 -4.98 6.49
C CYS A 353 13.08 -4.74 6.53
N LYS A 354 12.27 -5.76 6.82
CA LYS A 354 10.81 -5.66 6.82
C LYS A 354 10.22 -5.22 8.16
N ASP A 355 11.07 -4.98 9.17
CA ASP A 355 10.66 -4.56 10.52
C ASP A 355 9.56 -5.46 11.12
N LEU A 356 9.78 -6.77 11.09
CA LEU A 356 8.85 -7.76 11.67
C LEU A 356 8.95 -7.80 13.20
N ARG A 357 8.95 -6.65 13.87
CA ARG A 357 8.97 -6.56 15.33
C ARG A 357 7.56 -6.73 15.91
N GLU A 358 7.50 -7.30 17.12
CA GLU A 358 6.26 -7.53 17.85
C GLU A 358 5.22 -8.29 16.99
N ASN A 359 3.96 -7.86 17.05
CA ASN A 359 2.84 -8.40 16.26
C ASN A 359 2.25 -7.34 15.32
N TYR A 360 3.00 -6.33 14.91
CA TYR A 360 2.47 -5.25 14.07
C TYR A 360 2.19 -5.73 12.64
N CYS A 361 1.15 -5.19 12.01
CA CYS A 361 0.82 -5.42 10.61
C CYS A 361 1.99 -5.01 9.71
N ARG A 362 2.43 -5.92 8.84
CA ARG A 362 3.55 -5.70 7.92
C ARG A 362 3.22 -6.29 6.56
N ASN A 363 4.03 -5.97 5.55
CA ASN A 363 3.87 -6.58 4.23
C ASN A 363 5.20 -7.15 3.72
N PRO A 364 5.69 -8.26 4.31
CA PRO A 364 6.96 -8.84 3.91
C PRO A 364 6.91 -9.54 2.54
N ASP A 365 5.75 -10.04 2.12
CA ASP A 365 5.55 -10.77 0.85
C ASP A 365 5.10 -9.85 -0.31
N GLY A 366 4.87 -8.56 -0.05
CA GLY A 366 4.38 -7.58 -1.03
C GLY A 366 2.99 -7.92 -1.59
N ALA A 367 2.12 -8.44 -0.72
CA ALA A 367 0.68 -8.51 -0.92
C ALA A 367 0.08 -7.12 -1.21
N GLU A 368 -1.21 -7.05 -1.55
CA GLU A 368 -1.87 -5.78 -1.88
C GLU A 368 -2.09 -4.84 -0.67
N TYR A 369 -2.03 -5.39 0.55
CA TYR A 369 -2.23 -4.68 1.81
C TYR A 369 -1.26 -5.21 2.89
N PRO A 370 -0.87 -4.39 3.89
CA PRO A 370 -0.27 -4.89 5.11
C PRO A 370 -1.19 -5.92 5.77
N TRP A 371 -0.60 -6.94 6.39
CA TRP A 371 -1.30 -8.06 6.98
C TRP A 371 -0.54 -8.61 8.18
N CYS A 372 -1.16 -9.51 8.92
CA CYS A 372 -0.51 -10.28 9.99
C CYS A 372 -1.07 -11.71 10.06
N PHE A 373 -0.30 -12.62 10.67
CA PHE A 373 -0.87 -13.87 11.20
C PHE A 373 -1.78 -13.50 12.37
N THR A 374 -2.88 -14.23 12.58
CA THR A 374 -3.81 -13.90 13.66
C THR A 374 -3.64 -14.82 14.86
N THR A 375 -4.12 -14.40 16.03
CA THR A 375 -4.18 -15.26 17.22
C THR A 375 -5.33 -16.28 17.18
N ASP A 376 -6.22 -16.21 16.19
CA ASP A 376 -7.30 -17.19 15.98
C ASP A 376 -6.77 -18.41 15.19
N PRO A 377 -6.82 -19.63 15.76
CA PRO A 377 -6.45 -20.86 15.05
C PRO A 377 -7.24 -21.12 13.76
N ASN A 378 -8.46 -20.58 13.64
CA ASN A 378 -9.33 -20.77 12.47
C ASN A 378 -9.06 -19.72 11.37
N GLN A 379 -8.40 -18.62 11.69
CA GLN A 379 -8.07 -17.56 10.75
C GLN A 379 -6.55 -17.40 10.63
N ARG A 380 -5.92 -18.13 9.70
CA ARG A 380 -4.46 -18.12 9.57
C ARG A 380 -3.85 -16.73 9.33
N ARG A 381 -4.50 -15.92 8.49
CA ARG A 381 -3.99 -14.61 8.06
C ARG A 381 -5.15 -13.66 7.82
N ALA A 382 -4.95 -12.38 8.15
CA ALA A 382 -5.91 -11.32 7.88
C ALA A 382 -5.20 -10.05 7.37
N ASN A 383 -5.89 -9.31 6.49
CA ASN A 383 -5.38 -8.05 5.95
C ASN A 383 -5.75 -6.91 6.89
N CYS A 384 -4.79 -6.03 7.18
CA CYS A 384 -4.99 -4.85 8.01
C CYS A 384 -5.50 -3.68 7.15
N THR A 385 -6.72 -3.80 6.63
CA THR A 385 -7.36 -2.78 5.77
C THR A 385 -7.81 -1.54 6.55
N ASN A 386 -7.73 -1.58 7.87
CA ASN A 386 -7.87 -0.44 8.78
C ASN A 386 -6.69 0.55 8.70
N ILE A 387 -5.58 0.19 8.04
CA ILE A 387 -4.47 1.11 7.76
C ILE A 387 -4.79 1.86 6.46
N PRO A 388 -4.87 3.20 6.46
CA PRO A 388 -5.16 3.99 5.26
C PRO A 388 -3.99 3.96 4.26
N ARG A 389 -4.25 4.12 2.96
CA ARG A 389 -3.21 4.33 1.94
C ARG A 389 -2.76 5.79 1.95
N CYS A 390 -1.45 6.07 1.92
CA CYS A 390 -0.95 7.45 1.92
C CYS A 390 -1.28 8.18 0.60
N ASP A 391 -1.28 7.46 -0.52
CA ASP A 391 -1.68 7.96 -1.85
C ASP A 391 -3.21 8.16 -1.99
N ALA A 392 -3.95 7.97 -0.89
CA ALA A 392 -5.26 8.61 -0.73
C ALA A 392 -5.15 10.14 -0.59
N VAL A 393 -3.95 10.68 -0.78
CA VAL A 393 -3.67 12.02 -1.30
C VAL A 393 -3.00 11.82 -2.67
N ASP A 394 -3.70 12.16 -3.75
CA ASP A 394 -3.13 12.45 -5.09
C ASP A 394 -2.96 11.32 -6.14
N THR A 395 -4.00 10.51 -6.42
CA THR A 395 -4.37 10.03 -7.79
C THR A 395 -5.66 9.20 -7.77
N GLN A 396 -6.79 9.86 -7.51
CA GLN A 396 -7.98 9.54 -8.29
C GLN A 396 -7.97 10.54 -9.45
N THR A 397 -7.96 10.08 -10.69
CA THR A 397 -8.64 10.85 -11.74
C THR A 397 -10.07 10.98 -11.25
N ILE A 398 -10.33 12.09 -10.59
CA ILE A 398 -11.63 12.46 -10.08
C ILE A 398 -12.50 12.65 -11.31
N GLU A 399 -13.21 11.60 -11.71
CA GLU A 399 -14.29 11.74 -12.65
C GLU A 399 -15.37 12.56 -11.97
N CYS A 400 -15.63 13.74 -12.51
CA CYS A 400 -16.60 14.70 -12.00
C CYS A 400 -17.88 14.66 -12.81
N TYR A 401 -18.97 15.09 -12.19
CA TYR A 401 -20.22 15.38 -12.87
C TYR A 401 -20.69 16.79 -12.52
N GLU A 402 -21.34 17.43 -13.47
CA GLU A 402 -21.96 18.75 -13.33
C GLU A 402 -23.47 18.58 -13.09
N ASP A 403 -24.07 19.50 -12.33
CA ASP A 403 -25.48 19.49 -11.93
C ASP A 403 -25.92 18.16 -11.30
N SER A 404 -27.00 17.52 -11.79
CA SER A 404 -27.41 16.19 -11.33
C SER A 404 -26.54 15.06 -11.89
N GLY A 405 -25.71 15.30 -12.91
CA GLY A 405 -24.92 14.26 -13.55
C GLY A 405 -25.69 13.42 -14.57
N GLU A 406 -26.80 13.93 -15.10
CA GLU A 406 -27.55 13.32 -16.21
C GLU A 406 -26.67 13.10 -17.46
N SER A 407 -25.77 14.05 -17.75
CA SER A 407 -24.83 14.02 -18.87
C SER A 407 -23.54 13.24 -18.57
N TYR A 408 -23.37 12.74 -17.34
CA TYR A 408 -22.16 12.03 -16.95
C TYR A 408 -22.00 10.74 -17.77
N ARG A 409 -20.85 10.57 -18.40
CA ARG A 409 -20.50 9.42 -19.25
C ARG A 409 -19.15 8.80 -18.91
N GLY A 410 -18.67 8.98 -17.68
CA GLY A 410 -17.40 8.42 -17.21
C GLY A 410 -17.39 6.89 -17.06
N SER A 411 -16.27 6.34 -16.60
CA SER A 411 -16.00 4.90 -16.53
C SER A 411 -16.05 4.32 -15.11
N LEU A 412 -16.41 5.14 -14.10
CA LEU A 412 -16.59 4.67 -12.73
C LEU A 412 -17.65 3.56 -12.69
N SER A 413 -17.32 2.43 -12.06
CA SER A 413 -18.16 1.21 -11.95
C SER A 413 -18.19 0.67 -10.52
N THR A 414 -17.96 1.56 -9.54
CA THR A 414 -17.99 1.24 -8.11
C THR A 414 -18.82 2.27 -7.37
N THR A 415 -19.70 1.80 -6.49
CA THR A 415 -20.55 2.66 -5.67
C THR A 415 -19.72 3.36 -4.58
N ARG A 416 -20.28 4.38 -3.93
CA ARG A 416 -19.67 5.09 -2.79
C ARG A 416 -19.42 4.19 -1.59
N SER A 417 -20.22 3.13 -1.45
CA SER A 417 -20.01 2.07 -0.47
C SER A 417 -18.95 1.04 -0.90
N GLY A 418 -18.26 1.27 -2.02
CA GLY A 418 -17.20 0.39 -2.52
C GLY A 418 -17.70 -0.87 -3.21
N ILE A 419 -19.01 -0.95 -3.52
CA ILE A 419 -19.63 -2.14 -4.11
C ILE A 419 -19.49 -2.08 -5.64
N PRO A 420 -19.08 -3.16 -6.31
CA PRO A 420 -19.03 -3.20 -7.77
C PRO A 420 -20.43 -3.09 -8.39
N CYS A 421 -20.56 -2.21 -9.38
CA CYS A 421 -21.78 -2.04 -10.15
C CYS A 421 -22.08 -3.31 -10.98
N ALA A 422 -23.37 -3.64 -11.11
CA ALA A 422 -23.90 -4.65 -12.00
C ALA A 422 -24.16 -4.05 -13.40
N ASP A 423 -24.18 -4.93 -14.41
CA ASP A 423 -24.40 -4.51 -15.80
C ASP A 423 -25.85 -4.06 -16.00
N TRP A 424 -26.04 -2.86 -16.57
CA TRP A 424 -27.35 -2.27 -16.81
C TRP A 424 -28.24 -3.17 -17.68
N SER A 425 -27.65 -3.89 -18.62
CA SER A 425 -28.40 -4.77 -19.54
C SER A 425 -29.16 -5.89 -18.83
N HIS A 426 -28.75 -6.27 -17.61
CA HIS A 426 -29.39 -7.33 -16.83
C HIS A 426 -30.62 -6.84 -16.06
N HIS A 427 -30.74 -5.53 -15.84
CA HIS A 427 -31.80 -4.90 -15.06
C HIS A 427 -32.82 -4.14 -15.94
N ILE A 428 -32.54 -4.00 -17.24
CA ILE A 428 -33.44 -3.40 -18.22
C ILE A 428 -34.27 -4.53 -18.87
N ASN A 429 -35.39 -4.91 -18.23
CA ASN A 429 -36.38 -5.82 -18.83
C ASN A 429 -37.79 -5.22 -18.78
N ARG A 430 -38.21 -4.69 -19.94
CA ARG A 430 -39.54 -4.74 -20.57
C ARG A 430 -40.81 -4.63 -19.71
N TRP A 431 -40.88 -3.74 -18.70
CA TRP A 431 -42.21 -3.31 -18.18
C TRP A 431 -42.33 -1.90 -17.58
N ASP A 432 -41.27 -1.09 -17.49
CA ASP A 432 -41.41 0.31 -17.05
C ASP A 432 -41.61 1.25 -18.24
N SER A 433 -42.87 1.35 -18.67
CA SER A 433 -43.36 2.21 -19.76
C SER A 433 -43.52 3.69 -19.35
N HIS A 434 -42.52 4.30 -18.70
CA HIS A 434 -42.53 5.74 -18.39
C HIS A 434 -41.20 6.49 -18.65
N SER A 435 -40.38 6.06 -19.61
CA SER A 435 -39.35 6.94 -20.22
C SER A 435 -38.72 6.33 -21.46
N THR A 436 -39.44 6.33 -22.59
CA THR A 436 -38.91 5.91 -23.90
C THR A 436 -37.87 6.88 -24.52
N GLU A 437 -37.11 7.63 -23.71
CA GLU A 437 -36.05 8.55 -24.17
C GLU A 437 -34.65 8.36 -23.53
N SER A 438 -34.46 7.46 -22.55
CA SER A 438 -33.22 7.49 -21.72
C SER A 438 -32.19 6.38 -21.93
N HIS A 439 -32.36 5.47 -22.90
CA HIS A 439 -31.39 4.36 -23.09
C HIS A 439 -30.03 4.78 -23.71
N VAL A 440 -29.84 6.05 -24.04
CA VAL A 440 -28.58 6.55 -24.60
C VAL A 440 -27.54 6.77 -23.49
N GLY A 441 -26.62 5.82 -23.33
CA GLY A 441 -25.44 5.93 -22.47
C GLY A 441 -25.39 4.98 -21.27
N LEU A 442 -26.36 4.07 -21.12
CA LEU A 442 -26.33 2.99 -20.10
C LEU A 442 -25.48 1.80 -20.58
N GLU A 443 -24.18 2.05 -20.76
CA GLU A 443 -23.23 1.04 -21.23
C GLU A 443 -22.61 0.26 -20.06
N GLN A 444 -22.49 -1.06 -20.21
CA GLN A 444 -21.84 -1.96 -19.26
C GLN A 444 -22.37 -1.79 -17.82
N ASN A 445 -21.49 -1.65 -16.84
CA ASN A 445 -21.82 -1.43 -15.44
C ASN A 445 -21.36 -0.05 -14.93
N TYR A 446 -21.30 0.96 -15.80
CA TYR A 446 -20.82 2.29 -15.39
C TYR A 446 -21.89 3.11 -14.68
N CYS A 447 -21.49 3.96 -13.73
CA CYS A 447 -22.37 4.85 -13.00
C CYS A 447 -23.09 5.85 -13.93
N ARG A 448 -24.41 5.96 -13.83
CA ARG A 448 -25.23 6.85 -14.68
C ARG A 448 -26.36 7.46 -13.87
N ASN A 449 -26.92 8.56 -14.36
CA ASN A 449 -28.08 9.19 -13.73
C ASN A 449 -29.25 9.31 -14.73
N PRO A 450 -29.87 8.17 -15.13
CA PRO A 450 -30.91 8.16 -16.16
C PRO A 450 -32.24 8.78 -15.70
N ASP A 451 -32.44 8.92 -14.40
CA ASP A 451 -33.65 9.41 -13.73
C ASP A 451 -33.53 10.85 -13.22
N ARG A 452 -32.40 11.52 -13.53
CA ARG A 452 -32.11 12.90 -13.11
C ARG A 452 -32.14 13.06 -11.59
N ASP A 453 -31.74 12.03 -10.85
CA ASP A 453 -31.68 12.07 -9.40
C ASP A 453 -30.74 13.21 -8.94
N LYS A 454 -31.25 14.10 -8.10
CA LYS A 454 -30.54 15.27 -7.58
C LYS A 454 -29.30 14.91 -6.73
N HIS A 455 -29.13 13.65 -6.33
CA HIS A 455 -28.00 13.18 -5.53
C HIS A 455 -26.84 12.59 -6.37
N GLY A 456 -26.98 12.55 -7.70
CA GLY A 456 -25.90 12.23 -8.62
C GLY A 456 -26.00 10.84 -9.25
N PRO A 457 -25.01 10.47 -10.09
CA PRO A 457 -24.98 9.18 -10.76
C PRO A 457 -24.92 7.98 -9.81
N TRP A 458 -25.62 6.91 -10.16
CA TRP A 458 -25.76 5.67 -9.40
C TRP A 458 -25.64 4.44 -10.32
N CYS A 459 -25.66 3.25 -9.74
CA CYS A 459 -25.71 1.99 -10.48
C CYS A 459 -26.40 0.88 -9.66
N TYR A 460 -26.93 -0.14 -10.34
CA TYR A 460 -27.33 -1.39 -9.69
C TYR A 460 -26.10 -2.11 -9.12
N THR A 461 -26.26 -2.87 -8.02
CA THR A 461 -25.16 -3.67 -7.47
C THR A 461 -25.37 -5.16 -7.71
N THR A 462 -24.29 -5.95 -7.63
CA THR A 462 -24.35 -7.39 -7.94
C THR A 462 -25.30 -8.16 -7.02
N PRO A 463 -25.99 -9.23 -7.50
CA PRO A 463 -27.17 -9.83 -6.86
C PRO A 463 -26.96 -10.47 -5.47
N ASN A 464 -25.71 -10.57 -5.01
CA ASN A 464 -25.35 -11.20 -3.72
C ASN A 464 -25.06 -10.19 -2.61
N ASN A 465 -25.33 -8.89 -2.82
CA ASN A 465 -25.17 -7.83 -1.81
C ASN A 465 -26.52 -7.36 -1.24
N LEU A 466 -26.49 -6.84 0.00
CA LEU A 466 -27.66 -6.32 0.74
C LEU A 466 -28.35 -5.10 0.11
N LEU A 467 -27.74 -4.45 -0.90
CA LEU A 467 -28.21 -3.22 -1.54
C LEU A 467 -28.43 -3.45 -3.04
N VAL A 468 -29.66 -3.31 -3.54
CA VAL A 468 -29.99 -3.54 -4.96
C VAL A 468 -29.36 -2.50 -5.89
N TRP A 469 -29.14 -1.28 -5.40
CA TRP A 469 -28.46 -0.18 -6.10
C TRP A 469 -27.82 0.77 -5.07
N ASP A 470 -26.83 1.56 -5.48
CA ASP A 470 -26.20 2.61 -4.64
C ASP A 470 -25.58 3.70 -5.53
N TYR A 471 -25.37 4.89 -4.96
CA TYR A 471 -24.76 6.03 -5.65
C TYR A 471 -23.27 5.84 -5.85
N CYS A 472 -22.69 6.51 -6.83
CA CYS A 472 -21.29 6.38 -7.15
C CYS A 472 -20.42 7.46 -6.52
N LYS A 473 -19.15 7.11 -6.24
CA LYS A 473 -18.17 8.01 -5.62
C LYS A 473 -17.60 9.01 -6.63
N LEU A 474 -18.42 9.93 -7.13
CA LEU A 474 -18.00 11.00 -8.01
C LEU A 474 -17.91 12.33 -7.26
N LYS A 475 -16.98 13.22 -7.68
CA LYS A 475 -16.86 14.57 -7.11
C LYS A 475 -17.72 15.53 -7.92
N HIS A 476 -18.69 16.15 -7.25
CA HIS A 476 -19.52 17.19 -7.83
C HIS A 476 -18.77 18.53 -7.78
N TYR A 477 -18.50 19.15 -8.94
CA TYR A 477 -17.95 20.50 -8.99
C TYR A 477 -19.09 21.52 -8.94
N ALA A 478 -19.56 21.82 -7.73
CA ALA A 478 -20.29 23.06 -7.48
C ALA A 478 -19.37 24.04 -6.76
N THR A 479 -19.11 25.19 -7.38
CA THR A 479 -18.73 26.39 -6.63
C THR A 479 -19.94 26.81 -5.81
N ARG A 480 -19.87 26.77 -4.46
CA ARG A 480 -20.79 27.49 -3.53
C ARG A 480 -20.34 27.37 -2.06
N PRO A 481 -20.82 28.25 -1.17
CA PRO A 481 -20.08 28.93 -0.10
C PRO A 481 -20.20 28.23 1.26
N LYS A 482 -19.48 28.75 2.28
CA LYS A 482 -19.61 28.37 3.69
C LYS A 482 -21.10 28.36 4.09
N ILE A 483 -21.64 27.18 4.40
CA ILE A 483 -23.05 26.98 4.74
C ILE A 483 -23.24 27.43 6.20
N SER A 484 -24.11 28.42 6.41
CA SER A 484 -24.55 28.80 7.75
C SER A 484 -25.36 27.65 8.38
N CYS A 485 -25.21 27.45 9.69
CA CYS A 485 -25.95 26.43 10.45
C CYS A 485 -27.49 26.55 10.36
N PHE A 486 -28.01 27.60 9.72
CA PHE A 486 -29.44 27.90 9.63
C PHE A 486 -30.07 27.67 8.24
N VAL A 487 -29.30 27.29 7.20
CA VAL A 487 -29.70 27.49 5.79
C VAL A 487 -30.69 26.47 5.19
N HIS A 488 -31.00 25.31 5.76
CA HIS A 488 -32.09 24.46 5.20
C HIS A 488 -32.83 23.60 6.21
N ILE A 489 -34.12 23.93 6.46
CA ILE A 489 -35.25 22.99 6.34
C ILE A 489 -36.49 23.81 5.89
N ASN A 490 -36.78 23.80 4.59
CA ASN A 490 -38.13 23.92 4.04
C ASN A 490 -38.45 22.57 3.37
N THR A 491 -38.62 21.53 4.18
CA THR A 491 -39.34 20.32 3.78
C THR A 491 -40.20 19.89 4.96
N ARG A 492 -41.51 19.75 4.69
CA ARG A 492 -42.54 19.28 5.61
C ARG A 492 -42.10 17.95 6.23
N ILE A 493 -42.20 17.82 7.55
CA ILE A 493 -42.13 16.52 8.22
C ILE A 493 -43.38 15.73 7.84
N VAL A 494 -43.20 14.49 7.34
CA VAL A 494 -44.26 13.47 7.43
C VAL A 494 -44.16 12.90 8.85
N GLY A 495 -45.09 13.30 9.74
CA GLY A 495 -45.25 12.71 11.08
C GLY A 495 -44.91 13.57 12.32
N GLY A 496 -44.53 14.84 12.21
CA GLY A 496 -44.11 15.67 13.36
C GLY A 496 -45.12 16.74 13.80
N HIS A 497 -45.30 16.92 15.10
CA HIS A 497 -46.15 17.95 15.72
C HIS A 497 -45.31 19.14 16.24
N ARG A 498 -45.91 20.33 16.31
CA ARG A 498 -45.28 21.57 16.82
C ARG A 498 -45.10 21.49 18.33
N VAL A 499 -43.88 21.71 18.82
CA VAL A 499 -43.60 21.91 20.25
C VAL A 499 -43.39 23.40 20.50
N LEU A 500 -44.33 24.04 21.20
CA LEU A 500 -44.18 25.38 21.76
C LEU A 500 -43.25 25.27 22.98
N GLY A 501 -41.95 25.45 22.79
CA GLY A 501 -40.96 25.32 23.87
C GLY A 501 -40.72 26.64 24.60
N THR A 502 -40.81 26.62 25.94
CA THR A 502 -40.22 27.68 26.78
C THR A 502 -38.70 27.60 26.72
N ASP A 503 -37.99 28.72 26.82
CA ASP A 503 -36.53 28.75 26.72
C ASP A 503 -35.85 27.86 27.79
N GLY A 504 -34.81 27.12 27.41
CA GLY A 504 -34.09 26.18 28.28
C GLY A 504 -34.77 24.82 28.52
N SER A 505 -35.94 24.54 27.94
CA SER A 505 -36.68 23.26 28.16
C SER A 505 -35.99 21.99 27.64
N TRP A 506 -34.95 22.10 26.82
CA TRP A 506 -34.10 20.99 26.36
C TRP A 506 -32.91 20.70 27.28
N VAL A 507 -32.65 21.58 28.25
CA VAL A 507 -31.57 21.39 29.21
C VAL A 507 -31.97 20.28 30.17
N VAL A 508 -31.06 19.33 30.39
CA VAL A 508 -31.31 18.20 31.28
C VAL A 508 -30.36 18.23 32.47
N SER A 509 -30.86 17.77 33.61
CA SER A 509 -30.08 17.58 34.82
C SER A 509 -29.66 16.12 34.90
N ILE A 510 -28.36 15.87 34.84
CA ILE A 510 -27.78 14.55 35.12
C ILE A 510 -27.46 14.50 36.60
N GLN A 511 -28.02 13.50 37.27
CA GLN A 511 -27.91 13.33 38.71
C GLN A 511 -27.17 12.04 39.05
N ARG A 512 -26.40 12.08 40.14
CA ARG A 512 -25.80 10.90 40.76
C ARG A 512 -26.24 10.83 42.22
N ALA A 513 -26.82 9.71 42.63
CA ALA A 513 -27.42 9.56 43.96
C ALA A 513 -28.35 10.73 44.34
N ASP A 514 -29.23 11.11 43.40
CA ASP A 514 -30.22 12.20 43.50
C ASP A 514 -29.65 13.62 43.62
N VAL A 515 -28.34 13.80 43.41
CA VAL A 515 -27.68 15.12 43.41
C VAL A 515 -27.27 15.50 42.00
N HIS A 516 -27.57 16.74 41.60
CA HIS A 516 -27.12 17.29 40.30
C HIS A 516 -25.58 17.31 40.21
N VAL A 517 -25.05 16.69 39.16
CA VAL A 517 -23.62 16.63 38.88
C VAL A 517 -23.23 17.32 37.58
N CYS A 518 -24.09 17.29 36.57
CA CYS A 518 -23.81 17.84 35.25
C CYS A 518 -25.07 18.26 34.50
N GLY A 519 -24.86 19.16 33.54
CA GLY A 519 -25.83 19.48 32.51
C GLY A 519 -25.80 18.49 31.34
N GLY A 520 -26.82 18.58 30.51
CA GLY A 520 -26.91 17.87 29.24
C GLY A 520 -27.96 18.51 28.34
N SER A 521 -28.10 17.96 27.14
CA SER A 521 -29.04 18.45 26.13
C SER A 521 -29.87 17.33 25.56
N LEU A 522 -31.20 17.45 25.63
CA LEU A 522 -32.13 16.52 25.00
C LEU A 522 -32.16 16.77 23.49
N ILE A 523 -31.46 15.93 22.71
CA ILE A 523 -31.34 16.08 21.25
C ILE A 523 -32.34 15.23 20.47
N ARG A 524 -32.92 14.22 21.13
CA ARG A 524 -34.14 13.47 20.77
C ARG A 524 -34.84 13.07 22.06
N GLU A 525 -36.09 12.65 21.97
CA GLU A 525 -36.90 12.26 23.13
C GLU A 525 -36.18 11.25 24.04
N ASP A 526 -35.35 10.39 23.48
CA ASP A 526 -34.65 9.32 24.19
C ASP A 526 -33.12 9.43 24.15
N TRP A 527 -32.57 10.56 23.68
CA TRP A 527 -31.13 10.78 23.58
C TRP A 527 -30.69 12.10 24.20
N VAL A 528 -29.69 12.00 25.08
CA VAL A 528 -29.05 13.16 25.73
C VAL A 528 -27.59 13.26 25.31
N LEU A 529 -27.17 14.45 24.89
CA LEU A 529 -25.77 14.82 24.64
C LEU A 529 -25.19 15.51 25.88
N THR A 530 -23.99 15.09 26.30
CA THR A 530 -23.30 15.65 27.48
C THR A 530 -21.79 15.46 27.37
N ASP A 531 -21.05 15.87 28.40
CA ASP A 531 -19.59 15.77 28.51
C ASP A 531 -19.16 14.47 29.19
N GLN A 532 -18.02 13.94 28.76
CA GLN A 532 -17.41 12.74 29.29
C GLN A 532 -17.03 12.87 30.78
N GLN A 533 -16.65 14.06 31.23
CA GLN A 533 -16.21 14.28 32.62
C GLN A 533 -17.35 14.14 33.64
N CYS A 534 -18.61 14.10 33.18
CA CYS A 534 -19.78 13.86 34.02
C CYS A 534 -19.84 12.44 34.60
N PHE A 535 -19.02 11.53 34.06
CA PHE A 535 -18.99 10.13 34.45
C PHE A 535 -17.59 9.72 34.88
N SER A 536 -17.49 8.77 35.81
CA SER A 536 -16.21 8.27 36.31
C SER A 536 -15.36 7.56 35.25
N SER A 537 -16.00 7.00 34.23
CA SER A 537 -15.36 6.36 33.07
C SER A 537 -16.36 6.21 31.92
N CYS A 538 -15.92 5.63 30.80
CA CYS A 538 -16.82 5.23 29.70
C CYS A 538 -17.68 4.00 30.00
N VAL A 539 -17.49 3.34 31.14
CA VAL A 539 -18.28 2.18 31.57
C VAL A 539 -18.65 2.32 33.07
N PRO A 540 -19.39 3.38 33.47
CA PRO A 540 -19.78 3.58 34.86
C PRO A 540 -20.94 2.66 35.25
N ASP A 541 -21.16 2.47 36.56
CA ASP A 541 -22.40 1.85 37.05
C ASP A 541 -23.55 2.85 36.89
N LEU A 542 -24.37 2.64 35.86
CA LEU A 542 -25.50 3.52 35.52
C LEU A 542 -26.65 3.47 36.53
N ARG A 543 -26.65 2.55 37.50
CA ARG A 543 -27.71 2.46 38.53
C ARG A 543 -27.73 3.65 39.47
N GLU A 544 -26.59 4.30 39.68
CA GLU A 544 -26.48 5.51 40.49
C GLU A 544 -26.87 6.78 39.74
N TYR A 545 -27.09 6.70 38.42
CA TYR A 545 -27.32 7.84 37.56
C TYR A 545 -28.76 7.92 37.05
N SER A 546 -29.31 9.14 37.05
CA SER A 546 -30.61 9.44 36.46
C SER A 546 -30.60 10.77 35.71
N VAL A 547 -31.52 10.91 34.77
CA VAL A 547 -31.73 12.13 33.99
C VAL A 547 -33.10 12.71 34.32
N GLN A 548 -33.18 14.02 34.53
CA GLN A 548 -34.44 14.76 34.61
C GLN A 548 -34.49 15.87 33.57
N VAL A 549 -35.68 16.08 33.01
CA VAL A 549 -35.96 17.04 31.95
C VAL A 549 -37.03 18.04 32.42
N GLY A 550 -37.02 19.26 31.85
CA GLY A 550 -38.04 20.27 32.14
C GLY A 550 -37.93 20.96 33.50
N LEU A 551 -36.85 20.74 34.24
CA LEU A 551 -36.60 21.41 35.52
C LEU A 551 -36.28 22.89 35.31
N ARG A 552 -36.91 23.77 36.10
CA ARG A 552 -36.49 25.17 36.25
C ARG A 552 -35.72 25.36 37.54
N HIS A 553 -36.22 24.76 38.62
CA HIS A 553 -35.54 24.69 39.90
C HIS A 553 -35.15 23.25 40.24
N LEU A 554 -33.94 23.02 40.74
CA LEU A 554 -33.49 21.69 41.19
C LEU A 554 -34.36 21.15 42.34
N ASN A 555 -34.99 22.02 43.13
CA ASN A 555 -35.96 21.65 44.17
C ASN A 555 -37.28 21.06 43.63
N GLU A 556 -37.60 21.33 42.36
CA GLU A 556 -38.79 20.77 41.70
C GLU A 556 -38.54 19.33 41.24
N SER A 557 -37.38 18.73 41.55
CA SER A 557 -37.03 17.35 41.17
C SER A 557 -38.14 16.33 41.48
N TRP A 558 -38.89 16.50 42.57
CA TRP A 558 -39.99 15.62 42.95
C TRP A 558 -41.19 15.66 41.99
N LEU A 559 -41.37 16.76 41.26
CA LEU A 559 -42.49 16.96 40.32
C LEU A 559 -42.23 16.33 38.94
N HIS A 560 -40.98 15.98 38.64
CA HIS A 560 -40.58 15.46 37.33
C HIS A 560 -40.06 14.02 37.43
N PRO A 561 -40.43 13.13 36.49
CA PRO A 561 -39.98 11.74 36.53
C PRO A 561 -38.45 11.64 36.36
N ARG A 562 -37.82 10.74 37.14
CA ARG A 562 -36.42 10.38 36.96
C ARG A 562 -36.29 9.33 35.87
N LEU A 563 -35.66 9.71 34.76
CA LEU A 563 -35.45 8.84 33.61
C LEU A 563 -34.17 8.01 33.80
N ARG A 564 -34.31 6.69 33.64
CA ARG A 564 -33.18 5.76 33.73
C ARG A 564 -32.37 5.77 32.44
N ILE A 565 -31.06 5.57 32.57
CA ILE A 565 -30.14 5.47 31.44
C ILE A 565 -29.97 3.99 31.07
N SER A 566 -30.22 3.65 29.81
CA SER A 566 -30.06 2.29 29.29
C SER A 566 -28.63 2.02 28.81
N ARG A 567 -28.01 3.02 28.17
CA ARG A 567 -26.67 2.93 27.59
C ARG A 567 -25.99 4.29 27.62
N LEU A 568 -24.68 4.25 27.78
CA LEU A 568 -23.78 5.37 27.65
C LEU A 568 -22.83 5.07 26.50
N ILE A 569 -22.78 5.96 25.51
CA ILE A 569 -21.93 5.83 24.33
C ILE A 569 -20.89 6.95 24.38
N CYS A 570 -19.63 6.57 24.60
CA CYS A 570 -18.52 7.53 24.52
C CYS A 570 -18.25 7.95 23.07
N GLY A 571 -17.93 9.24 22.91
CA GLY A 571 -17.57 9.84 21.64
C GLY A 571 -16.20 9.41 21.11
N PRO A 572 -15.83 9.86 19.91
CA PRO A 572 -14.51 9.65 19.34
C PRO A 572 -13.40 10.14 20.28
N GLU A 573 -12.22 9.55 20.18
CA GLU A 573 -11.06 9.92 21.00
C GLU A 573 -10.79 11.43 20.92
N GLY A 574 -10.60 12.09 22.06
CA GLY A 574 -10.37 13.54 22.14
C GLY A 574 -11.63 14.43 22.02
N SER A 575 -12.82 13.86 21.77
CA SER A 575 -14.06 14.63 21.64
C SER A 575 -14.63 15.13 22.97
N ASN A 576 -14.39 14.40 24.07
CA ASN A 576 -15.06 14.61 25.36
C ASN A 576 -16.60 14.47 25.31
N LEU A 577 -17.20 13.89 24.27
CA LEU A 577 -18.66 13.76 24.17
C LEU A 577 -19.16 12.42 24.72
N ILE A 578 -20.38 12.45 25.26
CA ILE A 578 -21.17 11.26 25.59
C ILE A 578 -22.58 11.41 25.04
N LEU A 579 -23.11 10.33 24.47
CA LEU A 579 -24.53 10.15 24.21
C LEU A 579 -25.14 9.15 25.19
N LEU A 580 -26.17 9.59 25.92
CA LEU A 580 -26.95 8.74 26.81
C LEU A 580 -28.23 8.32 26.10
N LYS A 581 -28.49 7.02 26.05
CA LYS A 581 -29.77 6.46 25.62
C LYS A 581 -30.66 6.28 26.84
N LEU A 582 -31.79 6.96 26.88
CA LEU A 582 -32.80 6.78 27.93
C LEU A 582 -33.56 5.47 27.72
N VAL A 583 -33.95 4.83 28.83
CA VAL A 583 -34.77 3.60 28.81
C VAL A 583 -36.14 3.87 28.21
N HIS A 584 -36.75 5.00 28.57
CA HIS A 584 -38.02 5.47 28.04
C HIS A 584 -37.86 6.88 27.46
N PRO A 585 -38.57 7.22 26.37
CA PRO A 585 -38.61 8.59 25.86
C PRO A 585 -39.02 9.58 26.95
N ALA A 586 -38.38 10.74 26.95
CA ALA A 586 -38.72 11.87 27.81
C ALA A 586 -40.11 12.43 27.44
N PRO A 587 -40.89 12.92 28.41
CA PRO A 587 -42.22 13.46 28.17
C PRO A 587 -42.15 14.84 27.47
N VAL A 588 -41.92 14.83 26.15
CA VAL A 588 -41.83 16.02 25.29
C VAL A 588 -43.23 16.60 25.04
N SER A 589 -43.76 17.27 26.06
CA SER A 589 -45.02 18.03 26.08
C SER A 589 -45.31 18.62 27.46
N GLU A 590 -44.66 18.10 28.51
CA GLU A 590 -44.81 18.52 29.91
C GLU A 590 -43.65 19.43 30.36
N GLY A 591 -43.38 20.49 29.60
CA GLY A 591 -42.32 21.46 29.91
C GLY A 591 -40.91 21.06 29.45
N ALA A 592 -40.73 19.90 28.81
CA ALA A 592 -39.49 19.48 28.16
C ALA A 592 -39.61 19.57 26.62
N SER A 593 -38.50 19.90 25.94
CA SER A 593 -38.43 19.92 24.47
C SER A 593 -37.08 19.42 23.95
N THR A 594 -37.00 19.09 22.66
CA THR A 594 -35.73 18.67 22.03
C THR A 594 -35.04 19.85 21.33
N ILE A 595 -33.72 19.95 21.45
CA ILE A 595 -32.93 20.96 20.72
C ILE A 595 -32.49 20.44 19.34
N HIS A 596 -32.41 21.33 18.35
CA HIS A 596 -32.00 20.94 17.00
C HIS A 596 -30.49 20.75 16.91
N LEU A 597 -30.06 19.68 16.25
CA LEU A 597 -28.66 19.44 15.92
C LEU A 597 -28.22 20.29 14.71
N PRO A 598 -26.95 20.72 14.68
CA PRO A 598 -26.40 21.46 13.56
C PRO A 598 -26.18 20.56 12.34
N VAL A 599 -26.25 21.17 11.15
CA VAL A 599 -25.80 20.52 9.91
C VAL A 599 -24.31 20.23 10.01
N LYS A 600 -23.87 19.11 9.43
CA LYS A 600 -22.46 18.74 9.35
C LYS A 600 -21.63 19.91 8.81
N ASP A 601 -20.50 20.19 9.48
CA ASP A 601 -19.50 21.21 9.10
C ASP A 601 -20.06 22.62 8.91
N CYS A 602 -21.23 22.92 9.50
CA CYS A 602 -21.79 24.26 9.45
C CYS A 602 -20.99 25.22 10.35
N HIS A 603 -21.00 26.51 9.99
CA HIS A 603 -20.27 27.53 10.73
C HIS A 603 -21.22 28.60 11.28
N ILE A 604 -20.95 29.07 12.50
CA ILE A 604 -21.59 30.24 13.10
C ILE A 604 -20.67 31.44 12.95
N THR A 605 -21.16 32.55 12.42
CA THR A 605 -20.34 33.76 12.20
C THR A 605 -19.74 34.29 13.51
N GLU A 606 -18.53 34.83 13.45
CA GLU A 606 -17.91 35.53 14.57
C GLU A 606 -18.81 36.69 15.04
N GLY A 607 -18.88 36.91 16.35
CA GLY A 607 -19.72 37.93 16.96
C GLY A 607 -21.20 37.55 17.07
N THR A 608 -21.64 36.40 16.53
CA THR A 608 -23.00 35.89 16.77
C THR A 608 -23.18 35.59 18.26
N ASN A 609 -24.23 36.14 18.84
CA ASN A 609 -24.59 35.90 20.24
C ASN A 609 -25.24 34.51 20.39
N CYS A 610 -24.66 33.69 21.25
CA CYS A 610 -25.16 32.37 21.59
C CYS A 610 -25.32 32.26 23.11
N THR A 611 -26.35 31.55 23.55
CA THR A 611 -26.73 31.46 24.96
C THR A 611 -26.31 30.11 25.53
N MET A 612 -25.59 30.14 26.64
CA MET A 612 -25.25 28.98 27.45
C MET A 612 -26.25 28.85 28.59
N TYR A 613 -26.65 27.61 28.91
CA TYR A 613 -27.62 27.31 29.98
C TYR A 613 -27.04 26.31 30.97
N GLY A 614 -27.31 26.47 32.27
CA GLY A 614 -26.86 25.54 33.29
C GLY A 614 -27.24 25.93 34.73
N TRP A 615 -26.94 25.04 35.67
CA TRP A 615 -27.13 25.22 37.13
C TRP A 615 -25.79 25.34 37.86
N GLY A 616 -24.74 25.76 37.15
CA GLY A 616 -23.41 25.90 37.70
C GLY A 616 -23.29 27.01 38.74
N GLU A 617 -22.18 26.97 39.47
CA GLU A 617 -21.99 27.80 40.65
C GLU A 617 -21.84 29.30 40.33
N THR A 618 -22.73 30.12 40.87
CA THR A 618 -22.72 31.58 40.75
C THR A 618 -22.07 32.22 41.99
N LYS A 619 -20.73 32.37 41.97
CA LYS A 619 -19.92 33.15 42.95
C LYS A 619 -20.23 32.93 44.45
N ASN A 620 -19.61 31.94 45.11
CA ASN A 620 -19.35 31.90 46.57
C ASN A 620 -20.53 32.16 47.56
N THR A 621 -21.80 32.19 47.14
CA THR A 621 -22.95 32.46 48.03
C THR A 621 -23.95 31.30 48.16
N GLY A 622 -23.59 30.10 47.72
CA GLY A 622 -24.43 28.90 47.85
C GLY A 622 -25.10 28.49 46.54
N TYR A 623 -25.63 27.26 46.52
CA TYR A 623 -26.27 26.64 45.38
C TYR A 623 -27.48 27.47 44.91
N GLU A 624 -27.35 28.16 43.77
CA GLU A 624 -28.54 28.61 43.05
C GLU A 624 -29.17 27.40 42.37
N GLU A 625 -30.33 26.99 42.86
CA GLU A 625 -31.07 25.85 42.33
C GLU A 625 -31.83 26.19 41.06
N THR A 626 -31.78 27.44 40.60
CA THR A 626 -32.49 27.95 39.42
C THR A 626 -31.64 27.79 38.15
N LEU A 627 -32.26 27.40 37.04
CA LEU A 627 -31.60 27.34 35.74
C LEU A 627 -31.20 28.75 35.29
N ASN A 628 -29.90 28.96 35.14
CA ASN A 628 -29.30 30.22 34.71
C ASN A 628 -28.96 30.19 33.21
N ALA A 629 -28.91 31.37 32.59
CA ALA A 629 -28.54 31.54 31.19
C ALA A 629 -27.63 32.76 31.00
N VAL A 630 -26.60 32.62 30.16
CA VAL A 630 -25.68 33.72 29.81
C VAL A 630 -25.47 33.78 28.30
N THR A 631 -25.65 34.97 27.73
CA THR A 631 -25.47 35.20 26.29
C THR A 631 -24.07 35.72 26.03
N MET A 632 -23.33 35.02 25.17
CA MET A 632 -21.92 35.28 24.87
C MET A 632 -21.69 35.28 23.35
N PRO A 633 -20.85 36.18 22.82
CA PRO A 633 -20.52 36.20 21.39
C PRO A 633 -19.55 35.06 21.03
N MET A 634 -19.73 34.47 19.84
CA MET A 634 -18.75 33.56 19.24
C MET A 634 -17.44 34.30 18.94
N VAL A 635 -16.30 33.68 19.28
CA VAL A 635 -14.97 34.26 19.03
C VAL A 635 -14.20 33.46 17.99
N ASN A 636 -13.33 34.13 17.22
CA ASN A 636 -12.51 33.49 16.20
C ASN A 636 -11.42 32.57 16.82
N ASN A 637 -10.91 31.64 16.00
CA ASN A 637 -9.94 30.63 16.38
C ASN A 637 -8.63 31.20 16.91
N ASP A 638 -8.22 32.40 16.47
CA ASP A 638 -7.01 33.07 16.96
C ASP A 638 -7.12 33.49 18.44
N MET A 639 -8.31 33.93 18.87
CA MET A 639 -8.58 34.21 20.29
C MET A 639 -8.78 32.92 21.09
N CYS A 640 -9.37 31.89 20.47
CA CYS A 640 -9.54 30.56 21.06
C CYS A 640 -8.18 29.87 21.30
N SER A 641 -7.20 30.10 20.42
CA SER A 641 -5.84 29.55 20.49
C SER A 641 -5.01 30.08 21.66
N GLN A 642 -5.44 31.15 22.32
CA GLN A 642 -4.80 31.66 23.54
C GLN A 642 -5.09 30.76 24.77
N ILE A 643 -6.07 29.86 24.68
CA ILE A 643 -6.38 28.84 25.68
C ILE A 643 -5.46 27.65 25.40
N LYS A 644 -4.61 27.26 26.37
CA LYS A 644 -3.70 26.11 26.23
C LYS A 644 -4.49 24.82 25.97
N GLY A 645 -4.51 24.36 24.73
CA GLY A 645 -5.20 23.15 24.27
C GLY A 645 -5.50 23.24 22.77
N ASP A 646 -5.54 22.11 22.09
CA ASP A 646 -5.65 21.96 20.63
C ASP A 646 -6.86 22.74 20.04
N ALA A 647 -6.61 23.93 19.49
CA ALA A 647 -7.60 24.80 18.84
C ALA A 647 -7.74 24.41 17.34
N GLY A 648 -8.11 23.15 17.11
CA GLY A 648 -8.51 22.64 15.79
C GLY A 648 -10.00 22.80 15.51
N GLU A 649 -10.48 22.33 14.35
CA GLU A 649 -11.88 22.42 13.89
C GLU A 649 -12.90 21.72 14.83
N SER A 650 -12.42 20.89 15.76
CA SER A 650 -13.23 20.13 16.72
C SER A 650 -13.66 20.92 17.96
N ARG A 651 -13.19 22.16 18.13
CA ARG A 651 -13.47 23.04 19.27
C ARG A 651 -13.95 24.41 18.80
N ILE A 652 -14.79 25.04 19.62
CA ILE A 652 -15.25 26.42 19.42
C ILE A 652 -15.17 27.18 20.74
N CYS A 653 -15.06 28.50 20.65
CA CYS A 653 -15.01 29.38 21.82
C CYS A 653 -16.10 30.44 21.76
N ALA A 654 -16.60 30.84 22.93
CA ALA A 654 -17.53 31.96 23.08
C ALA A 654 -17.23 32.76 24.35
N GLY A 655 -17.51 34.06 24.34
CA GLY A 655 -17.36 34.95 25.50
C GLY A 655 -16.03 35.70 25.56
N GLY A 656 -15.45 35.83 26.76
CA GLY A 656 -14.27 36.66 27.02
C GLY A 656 -14.57 37.95 27.80
N LYS A 657 -15.80 38.12 28.30
CA LYS A 657 -16.18 39.23 29.18
C LYS A 657 -16.03 38.83 30.64
N ARG A 658 -15.28 39.62 31.41
CA ARG A 658 -15.05 39.39 32.84
C ARG A 658 -16.37 39.38 33.61
N GLY A 659 -16.59 38.35 34.42
CA GLY A 659 -17.81 38.22 35.23
C GLY A 659 -18.88 37.31 34.63
N GLU A 660 -18.70 36.84 33.40
CA GLU A 660 -19.59 35.93 32.67
C GLU A 660 -18.78 34.68 32.25
N GLY A 661 -19.38 33.48 32.29
CA GLY A 661 -18.70 32.26 31.82
C GLY A 661 -19.30 30.97 32.36
N VAL A 662 -18.71 29.86 31.93
CA VAL A 662 -19.03 28.49 32.35
C VAL A 662 -18.33 28.18 33.69
N CYS A 663 -19.05 27.53 34.60
CA CYS A 663 -18.57 27.18 35.93
C CYS A 663 -18.74 25.69 36.29
N ASP A 664 -18.29 25.33 37.49
CA ASP A 664 -18.46 23.99 38.04
C ASP A 664 -19.94 23.60 37.99
N LYS A 665 -20.21 22.34 37.59
CA LYS A 665 -21.55 21.75 37.33
C LYS A 665 -22.28 22.21 36.05
N ASP A 666 -21.72 23.15 35.27
CA ASP A 666 -22.21 23.46 33.91
C ASP A 666 -21.68 22.50 32.83
N ASN A 667 -20.86 21.52 33.21
CA ASN A 667 -20.28 20.55 32.28
C ASN A 667 -21.36 19.76 31.57
N GLY A 668 -21.18 19.57 30.26
CA GLY A 668 -22.16 18.92 29.40
C GLY A 668 -23.35 19.80 29.01
N GLY A 669 -23.47 21.02 29.57
CA GLY A 669 -24.55 21.95 29.22
C GLY A 669 -24.44 22.51 27.77
N PRO A 670 -25.58 22.93 27.17
CA PRO A 670 -25.62 23.38 25.78
C PRO A 670 -25.22 24.85 25.61
N LEU A 671 -24.36 25.10 24.61
CA LEU A 671 -24.25 26.41 23.96
C LEU A 671 -25.18 26.42 22.74
N VAL A 672 -26.17 27.31 22.75
CA VAL A 672 -27.23 27.39 21.75
C VAL A 672 -27.14 28.70 20.99
N CYS A 673 -27.08 28.63 19.66
CA CYS A 673 -27.23 29.82 18.83
C CYS A 673 -28.66 29.86 18.26
N GLN A 674 -29.21 31.06 18.19
CA GLN A 674 -30.55 31.30 17.66
C GLN A 674 -30.49 32.19 16.44
N GLU A 675 -31.18 31.79 15.37
CA GLU A 675 -31.48 32.64 14.22
C GLU A 675 -32.98 32.54 13.93
N HIS A 676 -33.68 33.66 13.99
CA HIS A 676 -35.16 33.72 13.98
C HIS A 676 -35.77 32.84 15.09
N GLU A 677 -36.72 31.96 14.75
CA GLU A 677 -37.39 31.03 15.68
C GLU A 677 -36.65 29.70 15.88
N ARG A 678 -35.44 29.53 15.30
CA ARG A 678 -34.70 28.27 15.34
C ARG A 678 -33.54 28.33 16.30
N LYS A 679 -33.52 27.38 17.23
CA LYS A 679 -32.45 27.18 18.21
C LYS A 679 -31.67 25.93 17.88
N VAL A 680 -30.36 26.07 17.72
CA VAL A 680 -29.45 24.97 17.35
C VAL A 680 -28.37 24.86 18.41
N ILE A 681 -28.11 23.64 18.90
CA ILE A 681 -26.97 23.40 19.77
C ILE A 681 -25.69 23.42 18.93
N VAL A 682 -24.76 24.33 19.25
CA VAL A 682 -23.50 24.47 18.51
C VAL A 682 -22.32 23.96 19.32
N GLY A 683 -22.44 23.98 20.64
CA GLY A 683 -21.37 23.62 21.56
C GLY A 683 -21.84 22.79 22.74
N VAL A 684 -20.96 21.92 23.24
CA VAL A 684 -21.11 21.25 24.54
C VAL A 684 -20.03 21.77 25.48
N SER A 685 -20.45 22.22 26.65
CA SER A 685 -19.59 22.80 27.68
C SER A 685 -18.61 21.77 28.26
N ILE A 686 -17.34 22.15 28.37
CA ILE A 686 -16.29 21.34 28.99
C ILE A 686 -15.45 22.18 29.97
N GLN A 687 -15.18 21.65 31.16
CA GLN A 687 -14.40 22.38 32.16
C GLN A 687 -12.90 22.31 31.88
N ARG A 688 -12.35 23.44 31.41
CA ARG A 688 -10.90 23.72 31.35
C ARG A 688 -10.53 25.15 31.71
N THR A 689 -11.52 26.04 31.81
CA THR A 689 -11.33 27.48 32.03
C THR A 689 -11.74 27.88 33.43
N LYS A 690 -11.07 28.89 34.01
CA LYS A 690 -11.47 29.44 35.31
C LYS A 690 -12.82 30.14 35.19
N CYS A 691 -13.73 29.87 36.13
CA CYS A 691 -15.01 30.56 36.30
C CYS A 691 -14.91 32.08 36.13
N ALA A 692 -15.83 32.66 35.35
CA ALA A 692 -16.01 34.10 35.19
C ALA A 692 -14.72 34.91 34.85
N SER A 693 -13.76 34.25 34.19
CA SER A 693 -12.48 34.83 33.74
C SER A 693 -12.68 35.78 32.55
N SER A 694 -11.67 36.59 32.23
CA SER A 694 -11.64 37.36 30.97
C SER A 694 -11.26 36.51 29.75
N GLN A 695 -11.06 35.20 29.92
CA GLN A 695 -10.81 34.27 28.81
C GLN A 695 -12.13 33.72 28.27
N PRO A 696 -12.26 33.52 26.95
CA PRO A 696 -13.41 32.82 26.37
C PRO A 696 -13.59 31.42 26.96
N ALA A 697 -14.83 30.96 27.05
CA ALA A 697 -15.15 29.59 27.43
C ALA A 697 -14.98 28.65 26.22
N LEU A 698 -14.47 27.45 26.47
CA LEU A 698 -14.20 26.44 25.45
C LEU A 698 -15.35 25.42 25.38
N PHE A 699 -15.78 25.10 24.18
CA PHE A 699 -16.84 24.12 23.92
C PHE A 699 -16.39 23.10 22.88
N VAL A 700 -16.97 21.90 22.92
CA VAL A 700 -16.85 20.92 21.85
C VAL A 700 -17.72 21.37 20.67
N ASN A 701 -17.17 21.40 19.45
CA ASN A 701 -17.92 21.78 18.25
C ASN A 701 -18.91 20.68 17.84
N VAL A 702 -20.21 20.88 18.06
CA VAL A 702 -21.22 19.85 17.76
C VAL A 702 -21.33 19.58 16.26
N ALA A 703 -21.18 20.60 15.41
CA ALA A 703 -21.26 20.46 13.95
C ALA A 703 -20.20 19.51 13.38
N PHE A 704 -19.01 19.52 13.98
CA PHE A 704 -17.90 18.61 13.65
C PHE A 704 -18.24 17.14 14.00
N TYR A 705 -18.96 16.92 15.11
CA TYR A 705 -19.33 15.57 15.58
C TYR A 705 -20.73 15.11 15.14
N SER A 706 -21.46 15.90 14.34
CA SER A 706 -22.81 15.55 13.87
C SER A 706 -22.88 14.19 13.19
N GLU A 707 -21.89 13.80 12.39
CA GLU A 707 -21.86 12.47 11.75
C GLU A 707 -21.77 11.32 12.76
N TRP A 708 -20.98 11.48 13.83
CA TRP A 708 -20.93 10.50 14.91
C TRP A 708 -22.27 10.40 15.62
N ILE A 709 -22.92 11.54 15.92
CA ILE A 709 -24.25 11.57 16.56
C ILE A 709 -25.28 10.84 15.70
N TYR A 710 -25.34 11.14 14.41
CA TYR A 710 -26.25 10.46 13.46
C TYR A 710 -25.93 8.97 13.31
N LYS A 711 -24.65 8.58 13.34
CA LYS A 711 -24.22 7.18 13.32
C LYS A 711 -24.71 6.44 14.56
N VAL A 712 -24.60 7.04 15.74
CA VAL A 712 -25.11 6.46 17.00
C VAL A 712 -26.63 6.27 16.92
N PHE A 713 -27.37 7.27 16.45
CA PHE A 713 -28.82 7.14 16.24
C PHE A 713 -29.21 6.01 15.28
N LYS A 714 -28.40 5.76 14.25
CA LYS A 714 -28.65 4.69 13.27
C LYS A 714 -28.32 3.30 13.81
N LEU A 715 -27.27 3.18 14.63
CA LEU A 715 -26.80 1.90 15.16
C LEU A 715 -27.56 1.42 16.41
N TYR A 716 -28.24 2.35 17.09
CA TYR A 716 -29.07 2.06 18.25
C TYR A 716 -30.50 2.58 18.01
N PRO A 717 -31.22 2.03 17.02
CA PRO A 717 -32.60 2.44 16.76
C PRO A 717 -33.49 2.09 17.95
N ASN A 718 -34.58 2.83 18.12
CA ASN A 718 -35.55 2.63 19.19
C ASN A 718 -36.03 1.18 19.18
N ALA A 719 -36.05 0.56 20.36
CA ALA A 719 -36.63 -0.76 20.56
C ALA A 719 -38.17 -0.67 20.51
N GLU A 720 -38.71 -0.28 19.36
CA GLU A 720 -40.12 -0.38 19.03
C GLU A 720 -40.26 -0.76 17.56
N THR A 721 -40.24 -2.07 17.31
CA THR A 721 -41.13 -2.76 16.37
C THR A 721 -40.97 -4.25 16.66
N ASN A 722 -41.75 -4.71 17.65
CA ASN A 722 -42.26 -6.08 17.64
C ASN A 722 -43.06 -6.30 16.36
#